data_AF-A0A7K5GBB4-F1
#
_entry.id   AF-A0A7K5GBB4-F1
#
_cell.length_a   1.000
_cell.length_b   1.000
_cell.length_c   1.000
_cell.angle_alpha   90.00
_cell.angle_beta   90.00
_cell.angle_gamma   90.00
#
_symmetry.space_group_name_H-M   'P 1'
#
loop_
_entity.id
_entity.type
_entity.pdbx_description
1 polymer ?
#
loop_
_entity_poly.entity_id
_entity_poly.type
_entity_poly.pdbx_seq_one_letter_code
_entity_poly.pdbx_strand_id
1 'polypeptide(L)'
;MVPDLLLCLSFGYAAALKPTCLSTQFRRPGDYIIGGLFPFGTDTVNLTARSEPTLVVCDRLFVDGLIWALGMKFAIDQINNSTSLLPGVKLGYDMYDTCFEPVVALQPSLLFLTRNGTTSIGVRCNYTDYQPRATAVIGPHKSDLCLVTAKLFSFFLVPQVSYGASSEKLSNPELYPSFYRTVPSDKNLVEAVVLLLNKFGWNWIATIGSDDEYGRGAMGLFLSLARNHSICIAFEGLIPTDLADPKAKNQLEDSIKLINKTKVNIVVLFAFSQPAQALLEHSIRMGLGKKVWIGTEAWMLSDIVASIPNIQSIGTVLGLIMKAGIVPGFQKYVADLFTSVQQDKFCQESRELNHLMNSDMLDTHCKGCDHISLHDISSTLSRSQIQPVYVAVYSVAYALHRALGCTHQACPKASIRSWQLLHFMNTLPFKVNGQSFRFDQSHGTNTGYKLIFWSWKNSTLTYLTVGDYEETLYINKSQIQFHTADQKEPTSECFRQCKPGQFRQIKGFHLCCYDCTDCPENTFWSPKDSSTCTPCLEHQWSPPRSTQCYDRSERYLFWNEPLTIALLMLMSITISLICLTAAVFLKNLETPLVQASGGKLSLFALFTLMLLCLSCCLYIGKPSNKLCVIQQIVYALCLNGCFSTFFIKSLEITLVTECPHCAPIFLSWVIQRRPWLLVVSCLLTECLFCFCYLHLGPDYLLCDYKSLPTEVLLVCNTESWFAFALMHSYNGCLAFVCFLCTFMVQTSGKKYNIARGITFAILTYFIILIFFIAIFATLKTVLRSVTQIGTILTTSLGILGTYYIPKCYIILLKPDLNTVDYFQNSIKEEPEEDSI
;
A
#
# COMPACT_ATOMS: atom_id res chain seq x y z
N MET A 1 5.99 19.45 -79.67
CA MET A 1 4.61 19.04 -80.04
C MET A 1 4.47 17.59 -79.57
N VAL A 2 3.45 17.27 -78.77
CA VAL A 2 3.25 15.98 -78.05
C VAL A 2 4.00 15.87 -76.70
N PRO A 3 3.70 16.77 -75.75
CA PRO A 3 3.36 16.28 -74.40
C PRO A 3 2.04 16.84 -73.84
N ASP A 4 1.48 17.90 -74.43
CA ASP A 4 0.26 18.55 -73.91
C ASP A 4 -1.04 17.83 -74.28
N LEU A 5 -1.01 16.90 -75.24
CA LEU A 5 -2.20 16.17 -75.69
C LEU A 5 -2.53 14.95 -74.81
N LEU A 6 -1.57 14.43 -74.03
CA LEU A 6 -1.79 13.28 -73.15
C LEU A 6 -2.38 13.66 -71.79
N LEU A 7 -2.18 14.90 -71.33
CA LEU A 7 -2.80 15.42 -70.11
C LEU A 7 -4.30 15.73 -70.28
N CYS A 8 -4.77 15.93 -71.51
CA CYS A 8 -6.20 16.13 -71.79
C CYS A 8 -6.97 14.80 -71.97
N LEU A 9 -6.29 13.69 -72.23
CA LEU A 9 -6.93 12.36 -72.39
C LEU A 9 -7.04 11.56 -71.10
N SER A 10 -6.27 11.89 -70.05
CA SER A 10 -6.46 11.35 -68.70
C SER A 10 -7.55 12.07 -67.89
N PHE A 11 -8.01 13.24 -68.34
CA PHE A 11 -9.18 13.95 -67.80
C PHE A 11 -10.51 13.56 -68.45
N GLY A 12 -10.50 12.62 -69.41
CA GLY A 12 -11.68 12.20 -70.17
C GLY A 12 -12.53 11.07 -69.55
N TYR A 13 -12.25 10.65 -68.32
CA TYR A 13 -13.07 9.63 -67.60
C TYR A 13 -13.23 9.92 -66.11
N ALA A 14 -13.07 11.18 -65.68
CA ALA A 14 -13.83 11.63 -64.52
C ALA A 14 -15.25 11.86 -65.00
N ALA A 15 -16.05 10.79 -65.04
CA ALA A 15 -17.50 10.95 -65.06
C ALA A 15 -17.81 11.83 -63.85
N ALA A 16 -18.08 13.12 -64.09
CA ALA A 16 -18.70 13.98 -63.12
C ALA A 16 -20.00 13.27 -62.75
N LEU A 17 -20.02 12.57 -61.62
CA LEU A 17 -21.21 11.92 -61.11
C LEU A 17 -22.27 13.01 -61.09
N LYS A 18 -23.30 12.85 -61.92
CA LYS A 18 -24.46 13.73 -61.88
C LYS A 18 -24.95 13.70 -60.43
N PRO A 19 -25.03 14.86 -59.74
CA PRO A 19 -25.44 14.88 -58.34
C PRO A 19 -26.80 14.22 -58.22
N THR A 20 -26.90 13.29 -57.28
CA THR A 20 -28.16 12.61 -56.95
C THR A 20 -29.09 13.59 -56.21
N CYS A 21 -30.33 13.18 -55.97
CA CYS A 21 -31.26 13.95 -55.12
C CYS A 21 -31.42 13.34 -53.72
N LEU A 22 -30.37 12.71 -53.17
CA LEU A 22 -30.45 12.01 -51.89
C LEU A 22 -30.84 12.95 -50.74
N SER A 23 -30.33 14.19 -50.74
CA SER A 23 -30.68 15.23 -49.77
C SER A 23 -32.20 15.49 -49.71
N THR A 24 -32.87 15.45 -50.86
CA THR A 24 -34.33 15.66 -50.96
C THR A 24 -35.15 14.51 -50.37
N GLN A 25 -34.54 13.35 -50.12
CA GLN A 25 -35.22 12.17 -49.57
C GLN A 25 -35.39 12.21 -48.06
N PHE A 26 -34.79 13.20 -47.38
CA PHE A 26 -34.83 13.38 -45.92
C PHE A 26 -35.99 14.27 -45.44
N ARG A 27 -36.89 14.62 -46.35
CA ARG A 27 -38.14 15.32 -46.07
C ARG A 27 -39.29 14.60 -46.76
N ARG A 28 -40.44 14.50 -46.08
CA ARG A 28 -41.68 13.94 -46.64
C ARG A 28 -42.91 14.38 -45.85
N PRO A 29 -43.99 14.88 -46.47
CA PRO A 29 -45.23 15.20 -45.79
C PRO A 29 -45.99 13.94 -45.35
N GLY A 30 -46.81 14.09 -44.31
CA GLY A 30 -47.70 13.06 -43.79
C GLY A 30 -48.72 13.65 -42.83
N ASP A 31 -49.63 12.80 -42.35
CA ASP A 31 -50.65 13.16 -41.35
C ASP A 31 -49.99 13.52 -40.01
N TYR A 32 -48.88 12.84 -39.66
CA TYR A 32 -48.04 13.13 -38.49
C TYR A 32 -46.57 13.18 -38.91
N ILE A 33 -45.84 14.22 -38.50
CA ILE A 33 -44.43 14.39 -38.82
C ILE A 33 -43.56 13.86 -37.69
N ILE A 34 -42.60 13.00 -38.01
CA ILE A 34 -41.54 12.57 -37.10
C ILE A 34 -40.27 13.36 -37.43
N GLY A 35 -39.78 14.16 -36.47
CA GLY A 35 -38.52 14.89 -36.61
C GLY A 35 -37.32 13.95 -36.53
N GLY A 36 -36.29 14.20 -37.33
CA GLY A 36 -35.03 13.46 -37.29
C GLY A 36 -33.85 14.38 -37.01
N LEU A 37 -32.98 13.98 -36.08
CA LEU A 37 -31.74 14.67 -35.76
C LEU A 37 -30.57 13.69 -35.96
N PHE A 38 -29.89 13.80 -37.11
CA PHE A 38 -28.79 12.89 -37.49
C PHE A 38 -27.50 13.67 -37.74
N PRO A 39 -26.32 13.12 -37.40
CA PRO A 39 -25.05 13.77 -37.70
C PRO A 39 -24.65 13.48 -39.15
N PHE A 40 -25.14 14.25 -40.11
CA PHE A 40 -24.69 14.13 -41.50
C PHE A 40 -23.28 14.70 -41.68
N GLY A 41 -22.94 15.77 -40.96
CA GLY A 41 -21.63 16.40 -40.96
C GLY A 41 -20.78 16.08 -39.72
N THR A 42 -19.47 16.26 -39.84
CA THR A 42 -18.46 16.32 -38.76
C THR A 42 -17.48 17.48 -39.01
N ASP A 43 -16.65 17.75 -38.01
CA ASP A 43 -15.54 18.71 -38.04
C ASP A 43 -16.03 20.14 -38.32
N THR A 44 -16.48 20.83 -37.27
CA THR A 44 -16.93 22.23 -37.35
C THR A 44 -15.77 23.22 -37.24
N VAL A 45 -15.95 24.39 -37.85
CA VAL A 45 -15.08 25.56 -37.67
C VAL A 45 -14.80 25.79 -36.18
N ASN A 46 -13.55 26.14 -35.84
CA ASN A 46 -13.08 26.34 -34.46
C ASN A 46 -14.05 27.23 -33.64
N LEU A 47 -14.88 26.58 -32.81
CA LEU A 47 -15.94 27.23 -32.05
C LEU A 47 -15.38 28.14 -30.95
N THR A 48 -14.15 27.89 -30.48
CA THR A 48 -13.50 28.74 -29.46
C THR A 48 -13.05 30.09 -30.01
N ALA A 49 -12.83 30.19 -31.32
CA ALA A 49 -12.48 31.44 -32.00
C ALA A 49 -13.71 32.25 -32.43
N ARG A 50 -14.93 31.75 -32.17
CA ARG A 50 -16.18 32.39 -32.58
C ARG A 50 -16.52 33.56 -31.68
N SER A 51 -16.42 34.78 -32.22
CA SER A 51 -16.79 36.03 -31.53
C SER A 51 -18.25 36.46 -31.76
N GLU A 52 -18.93 35.90 -32.77
CA GLU A 52 -20.27 36.32 -33.21
C GLU A 52 -21.16 35.11 -33.55
N PRO A 53 -22.51 35.26 -33.47
CA PRO A 53 -23.44 34.15 -33.70
C PRO A 53 -23.64 33.84 -35.20
N THR A 54 -22.58 33.43 -35.90
CA THR A 54 -22.59 32.99 -37.31
C THR A 54 -23.13 31.58 -37.50
N LEU A 55 -23.57 31.21 -38.72
CA LEU A 55 -23.98 29.84 -39.02
C LEU A 55 -22.77 28.90 -38.92
N VAL A 56 -22.90 27.82 -38.16
CA VAL A 56 -21.84 26.80 -38.07
C VAL A 56 -21.90 25.94 -39.33
N VAL A 57 -20.78 25.82 -40.02
CA VAL A 57 -20.62 24.99 -41.21
C VAL A 57 -19.90 23.70 -40.85
N CYS A 58 -20.39 22.60 -41.41
CA CYS A 58 -19.82 21.27 -41.26
C CYS A 58 -19.03 20.93 -42.51
N ASP A 59 -17.74 20.61 -42.35
CA ASP A 59 -16.84 20.52 -43.50
C ASP A 59 -16.82 19.11 -44.11
N ARG A 60 -17.13 18.07 -43.32
CA ARG A 60 -16.95 16.67 -43.75
C ARG A 60 -18.23 15.84 -43.56
N LEU A 61 -18.56 14.99 -44.53
CA LEU A 61 -19.67 14.05 -44.44
C LEU A 61 -19.33 12.88 -43.51
N PHE A 62 -20.29 12.52 -42.65
CA PHE A 62 -20.24 11.38 -41.74
C PHE A 62 -21.20 10.27 -42.19
N VAL A 63 -20.63 9.20 -42.75
CA VAL A 63 -21.38 8.15 -43.45
C VAL A 63 -22.32 7.36 -42.54
N ASP A 64 -21.93 7.07 -41.29
CA ASP A 64 -22.83 6.37 -40.34
C ASP A 64 -24.10 7.18 -40.06
N GLY A 65 -23.99 8.51 -39.98
CA GLY A 65 -25.15 9.39 -39.80
C GLY A 65 -26.13 9.33 -40.98
N LEU A 66 -25.61 9.28 -42.21
CA LEU A 66 -26.42 9.04 -43.40
C LEU A 66 -27.13 7.68 -43.33
N ILE A 67 -26.41 6.61 -42.97
CA ILE A 67 -26.99 5.25 -42.87
C ILE A 67 -28.09 5.20 -41.79
N TRP A 68 -27.90 5.87 -40.66
CA TRP A 68 -28.93 5.98 -39.62
C TRP A 68 -30.18 6.72 -40.10
N ALA A 69 -30.02 7.85 -40.82
CA ALA A 69 -31.15 8.58 -41.40
C ALA A 69 -31.91 7.72 -42.44
N LEU A 70 -31.19 6.95 -43.27
CA LEU A 70 -31.78 5.97 -44.17
C LEU A 70 -32.53 4.86 -43.42
N GLY A 71 -32.03 4.45 -42.24
CA GLY A 71 -32.70 3.52 -41.34
C GLY A 71 -34.05 4.05 -40.84
N MET A 72 -34.12 5.33 -40.47
CA MET A 72 -35.39 5.97 -40.10
C MET A 72 -36.35 6.02 -41.29
N LYS A 73 -35.86 6.41 -42.47
CA LYS A 73 -36.66 6.45 -43.70
C LYS A 73 -37.24 5.06 -44.02
N PHE A 74 -36.40 4.02 -43.96
CA PHE A 74 -36.80 2.64 -44.19
C PHE A 74 -37.90 2.19 -43.22
N ALA A 75 -37.74 2.48 -41.92
CA ALA A 75 -38.74 2.15 -40.91
C ALA A 75 -40.09 2.81 -41.22
N ILE A 76 -40.09 4.10 -41.54
CA ILE A 76 -41.32 4.85 -41.87
C ILE A 76 -41.97 4.33 -43.14
N ASP A 77 -41.20 4.06 -44.19
CA ASP A 77 -41.75 3.55 -45.45
C ASP A 77 -42.37 2.15 -45.28
N GLN A 78 -41.79 1.30 -44.42
CA GLN A 78 -42.40 0.01 -44.06
C GLN A 78 -43.69 0.17 -43.24
N ILE A 79 -43.72 1.09 -42.29
CA ILE A 79 -44.92 1.37 -41.48
C ILE A 79 -46.04 1.91 -42.37
N ASN A 80 -45.73 2.84 -43.28
CA ASN A 80 -46.69 3.40 -44.23
C ASN A 80 -47.24 2.36 -45.21
N ASN A 81 -46.50 1.27 -45.47
CA ASN A 81 -46.94 0.16 -46.30
C ASN A 81 -47.60 -0.98 -45.49
N SER A 82 -47.71 -0.83 -44.17
CA SER A 82 -48.31 -1.83 -43.29
C SER A 82 -49.83 -1.71 -43.28
N THR A 83 -50.52 -2.86 -43.29
CA THR A 83 -51.97 -2.92 -43.10
C THR A 83 -52.36 -3.13 -41.63
N SER A 84 -51.40 -3.48 -40.77
CA SER A 84 -51.67 -3.80 -39.35
C SER A 84 -51.26 -2.68 -38.40
N LEU A 85 -50.21 -1.93 -38.73
CA LEU A 85 -49.70 -0.83 -37.93
C LEU A 85 -49.98 0.49 -38.65
N LEU A 86 -50.80 1.32 -38.03
CA LEU A 86 -51.26 2.62 -38.56
C LEU A 86 -52.01 2.56 -39.92
N PRO A 87 -52.96 1.61 -40.15
CA PRO A 87 -53.66 1.52 -41.43
C PRO A 87 -54.41 2.81 -41.80
N GLY A 88 -54.10 3.36 -42.98
CA GLY A 88 -54.73 4.57 -43.52
C GLY A 88 -54.16 5.90 -42.99
N VAL A 89 -53.19 5.84 -42.08
CA VAL A 89 -52.43 7.00 -41.58
C VAL A 89 -51.04 7.01 -42.23
N LYS A 90 -50.62 8.15 -42.76
CA LYS A 90 -49.31 8.33 -43.37
C LYS A 90 -48.38 9.09 -42.44
N LEU A 91 -47.28 8.48 -42.05
CA LEU A 91 -46.19 9.13 -41.33
C LEU A 91 -45.29 9.89 -42.31
N GLY A 92 -45.09 11.17 -42.04
CA GLY A 92 -44.10 12.03 -42.68
C GLY A 92 -42.85 12.19 -41.81
N TYR A 93 -41.83 12.83 -42.35
CA TYR A 93 -40.59 13.08 -41.63
C TYR A 93 -39.86 14.32 -42.16
N ASP A 94 -39.02 14.91 -41.31
CA ASP A 94 -38.09 15.97 -41.68
C ASP A 94 -36.81 15.78 -40.87
N MET A 95 -35.71 15.45 -41.55
CA MET A 95 -34.44 15.06 -40.91
C MET A 95 -33.37 16.12 -41.17
N TYR A 96 -32.73 16.56 -40.09
CA TYR A 96 -31.76 17.64 -40.11
C TYR A 96 -30.39 17.20 -39.61
N ASP A 97 -29.37 17.89 -40.11
CA ASP A 97 -28.01 17.73 -39.63
C ASP A 97 -27.87 18.25 -38.18
N THR A 98 -27.06 17.55 -37.40
CA THR A 98 -26.68 17.91 -36.04
C THR A 98 -25.20 18.22 -35.93
N CYS A 99 -24.38 17.79 -36.89
CA CYS A 99 -22.94 18.02 -36.93
C CYS A 99 -22.15 17.57 -35.69
N PHE A 100 -22.74 16.72 -34.85
CA PHE A 100 -22.27 16.47 -33.48
C PHE A 100 -22.09 17.73 -32.62
N GLU A 101 -22.75 18.83 -32.96
CA GLU A 101 -22.65 20.11 -32.25
C GLU A 101 -24.00 20.55 -31.65
N PRO A 102 -24.06 20.86 -30.33
CA PRO A 102 -25.29 21.29 -29.67
C PRO A 102 -25.96 22.50 -30.33
N VAL A 103 -25.16 23.48 -30.79
CA VAL A 103 -25.68 24.72 -31.38
C VAL A 103 -26.35 24.45 -32.74
N VAL A 104 -25.85 23.48 -33.51
CA VAL A 104 -26.43 23.08 -34.80
C VAL A 104 -27.74 22.33 -34.57
N ALA A 105 -27.76 21.39 -33.62
CA ALA A 105 -28.97 20.60 -33.30
C ALA A 105 -30.12 21.45 -32.72
N LEU A 106 -29.84 22.62 -32.13
CA LEU A 106 -30.85 23.46 -31.49
C LEU A 106 -31.82 24.10 -32.50
N GLN A 107 -31.34 24.53 -33.65
CA GLN A 107 -32.16 25.17 -34.69
C GLN A 107 -33.30 24.27 -35.20
N PRO A 108 -33.05 23.04 -35.69
CA PRO A 108 -34.12 22.14 -36.10
C PRO A 108 -34.98 21.70 -34.92
N SER A 109 -34.42 21.61 -33.70
CA SER A 109 -35.21 21.29 -32.50
C SER A 109 -36.26 22.36 -32.18
N LEU A 110 -35.91 23.65 -32.31
CA LEU A 110 -36.87 24.75 -32.18
C LEU A 110 -37.90 24.74 -33.30
N LEU A 111 -37.49 24.41 -34.54
CA LEU A 111 -38.42 24.28 -35.67
C LEU A 111 -39.46 23.18 -35.40
N PHE A 112 -39.05 22.03 -34.85
CA PHE A 112 -39.96 20.95 -34.47
C PHE A 112 -40.99 21.37 -33.42
N LEU A 113 -40.66 22.35 -32.57
CA LEU A 113 -41.56 22.93 -31.58
C LEU A 113 -42.51 24.00 -32.11
N THR A 114 -42.30 24.52 -33.32
CA THR A 114 -43.26 25.46 -33.95
C THR A 114 -44.59 24.77 -34.25
N ARG A 115 -45.67 25.51 -34.47
CA ARG A 115 -46.91 24.91 -34.99
C ARG A 115 -46.80 24.62 -36.48
N ASN A 116 -47.56 23.65 -36.96
CA ASN A 116 -47.62 23.37 -38.40
C ASN A 116 -48.00 24.65 -39.19
N GLY A 117 -47.27 24.92 -40.28
CA GLY A 117 -47.43 26.14 -41.09
C GLY A 117 -46.92 27.45 -40.45
N THR A 118 -46.28 27.41 -39.28
CA THR A 118 -45.69 28.59 -38.62
C THR A 118 -44.17 28.44 -38.45
N THR A 119 -43.51 29.55 -38.12
CA THR A 119 -42.05 29.64 -37.91
C THR A 119 -41.68 30.14 -36.50
N SER A 120 -42.66 30.36 -35.63
CA SER A 120 -42.46 30.88 -34.27
C SER A 120 -43.14 30.04 -33.20
N ILE A 121 -42.54 30.01 -32.02
CA ILE A 121 -43.10 29.40 -30.82
C ILE A 121 -43.79 30.51 -30.02
N GLY A 122 -45.12 30.47 -29.94
CA GLY A 122 -45.86 31.46 -29.15
C GLY A 122 -45.61 31.28 -27.65
N VAL A 123 -45.37 32.37 -26.93
CA VAL A 123 -45.29 32.39 -25.46
C VAL A 123 -46.70 32.23 -24.89
N ARG A 124 -46.94 31.19 -24.08
CA ARG A 124 -48.25 30.88 -23.50
C ARG A 124 -48.13 30.57 -22.01
N CYS A 125 -49.18 30.88 -21.26
CA CYS A 125 -49.26 30.49 -19.84
C CYS A 125 -49.49 28.98 -19.66
N ASN A 126 -50.09 28.32 -20.67
CA ASN A 126 -50.37 26.89 -20.65
C ASN A 126 -50.13 26.27 -22.04
N TYR A 127 -49.36 25.18 -22.07
CA TYR A 127 -49.00 24.41 -23.26
C TYR A 127 -49.73 23.05 -23.35
N THR A 128 -50.66 22.71 -22.46
CA THR A 128 -51.39 21.42 -22.47
C THR A 128 -52.08 21.13 -23.81
N ASP A 129 -52.63 22.15 -24.48
CA ASP A 129 -53.28 22.05 -25.79
C ASP A 129 -52.37 22.45 -26.97
N TYR A 130 -51.08 22.65 -26.70
CA TYR A 130 -50.14 23.02 -27.74
C TYR A 130 -49.80 21.81 -28.62
N GLN A 131 -49.76 22.03 -29.94
CA GLN A 131 -49.48 21.00 -30.93
C GLN A 131 -48.27 21.42 -31.76
N PRO A 132 -47.10 20.88 -31.42
CA PRO A 132 -45.88 21.07 -32.20
C PRO A 132 -45.99 20.48 -33.60
N ARG A 133 -45.10 20.92 -34.49
CA ARG A 133 -44.94 20.45 -35.86
C ARG A 133 -44.54 18.98 -35.86
N ALA A 134 -43.59 18.61 -35.01
CA ALA A 134 -43.18 17.22 -34.84
C ALA A 134 -44.01 16.53 -33.76
N THR A 135 -44.56 15.36 -34.09
CA THR A 135 -45.28 14.50 -33.14
C THR A 135 -44.33 13.82 -32.15
N ALA A 136 -43.15 13.43 -32.64
CA ALA A 136 -42.02 12.92 -31.85
C ALA A 136 -40.72 13.20 -32.62
N VAL A 137 -39.58 13.10 -31.92
CA VAL A 137 -38.25 13.34 -32.49
C VAL A 137 -37.36 12.12 -32.28
N ILE A 138 -36.68 11.68 -33.33
CA ILE A 138 -35.68 10.61 -33.30
C ILE A 138 -34.29 11.23 -33.31
N GLY A 139 -33.46 10.84 -32.34
CA GLY A 139 -32.13 11.40 -32.13
C GLY A 139 -32.11 12.59 -31.15
N PRO A 140 -30.96 13.28 -31.01
CA PRO A 140 -29.69 13.01 -31.68
C PRO A 140 -28.93 11.80 -31.09
N HIS A 141 -27.78 11.47 -31.69
CA HIS A 141 -26.94 10.33 -31.29
C HIS A 141 -26.12 10.58 -30.01
N LYS A 142 -25.49 11.75 -29.85
CA LYS A 142 -24.57 12.03 -28.73
C LYS A 142 -25.31 12.49 -27.46
N SER A 143 -24.76 12.12 -26.30
CA SER A 143 -25.26 12.48 -24.97
C SER A 143 -25.30 13.99 -24.74
N ASP A 144 -24.25 14.75 -25.09
CA ASP A 144 -24.20 16.21 -24.90
C ASP A 144 -25.34 16.94 -25.62
N LEU A 145 -25.62 16.52 -26.86
CA LEU A 145 -26.69 17.08 -27.68
C LEU A 145 -28.06 16.71 -27.10
N CYS A 146 -28.19 15.49 -26.58
CA CYS A 146 -29.42 15.04 -25.92
C CYS A 146 -29.70 15.83 -24.64
N LEU A 147 -28.70 16.19 -23.84
CA LEU A 147 -28.94 17.00 -22.62
C LEU A 147 -29.62 18.34 -22.93
N VAL A 148 -29.27 18.96 -24.06
CA VAL A 148 -29.87 20.23 -24.50
C VAL A 148 -31.24 20.01 -25.13
N THR A 149 -31.32 19.09 -26.10
CA THR A 149 -32.56 18.83 -26.85
C THR A 149 -33.66 18.21 -25.99
N ALA A 150 -33.31 17.28 -25.09
CA ALA A 150 -34.26 16.64 -24.18
C ALA A 150 -34.88 17.63 -23.21
N LYS A 151 -34.10 18.58 -22.70
CA LYS A 151 -34.64 19.63 -21.83
C LYS A 151 -35.65 20.51 -22.58
N LEU A 152 -35.33 20.85 -23.83
CA LEU A 152 -36.20 21.67 -24.68
C LEU A 152 -37.51 20.93 -25.02
N PHE A 153 -37.45 19.67 -25.45
CA PHE A 153 -38.64 18.88 -25.77
C PHE A 153 -39.47 18.51 -24.53
N SER A 154 -38.81 18.28 -23.39
CA SER A 154 -39.49 17.98 -22.12
C SER A 154 -40.40 19.09 -21.65
N PHE A 155 -40.06 20.36 -21.90
CA PHE A 155 -40.93 21.49 -21.58
C PHE A 155 -42.30 21.41 -22.30
N PHE A 156 -42.30 20.90 -23.53
CA PHE A 156 -43.51 20.70 -24.34
C PHE A 156 -44.06 19.26 -24.25
N LEU A 157 -43.44 18.40 -23.46
CA LEU A 157 -43.74 16.98 -23.38
C LEU A 157 -43.73 16.28 -24.76
N VAL A 158 -42.84 16.71 -25.65
CA VAL A 158 -42.61 16.07 -26.95
C VAL A 158 -41.73 14.84 -26.74
N PRO A 159 -42.20 13.63 -27.11
CA PRO A 159 -41.37 12.44 -27.01
C PRO A 159 -40.13 12.57 -27.89
N GLN A 160 -38.97 12.41 -27.27
CA GLN A 160 -37.69 12.31 -27.96
C GLN A 160 -37.13 10.91 -27.71
N VAL A 161 -36.79 10.18 -28.77
CA VAL A 161 -36.19 8.85 -28.68
C VAL A 161 -34.79 8.87 -29.28
N SER A 162 -33.77 8.88 -28.42
CA SER A 162 -32.38 8.77 -28.88
C SER A 162 -32.02 7.33 -29.23
N TYR A 163 -31.21 7.18 -30.27
CA TYR A 163 -30.72 5.88 -30.75
C TYR A 163 -29.24 5.64 -30.39
N GLY A 164 -28.62 6.52 -29.59
CA GLY A 164 -27.20 6.41 -29.22
C GLY A 164 -26.80 7.10 -27.91
N ALA A 165 -27.63 7.97 -27.32
CA ALA A 165 -27.27 8.66 -26.09
C ALA A 165 -27.48 7.77 -24.87
N SER A 166 -26.38 7.37 -24.24
CA SER A 166 -26.35 6.39 -23.15
C SER A 166 -26.10 7.00 -21.76
N SER A 167 -25.85 8.31 -21.67
CA SER A 167 -25.58 8.98 -20.37
C SER A 167 -26.70 8.73 -19.35
N GLU A 168 -26.31 8.40 -18.12
CA GLU A 168 -27.24 8.14 -17.02
C GLU A 168 -27.96 9.40 -16.54
N LYS A 169 -27.44 10.60 -16.82
CA LYS A 169 -28.14 11.86 -16.46
C LYS A 169 -29.49 11.99 -17.17
N LEU A 170 -29.60 11.44 -18.38
CA LEU A 170 -30.83 11.45 -19.17
C LEU A 170 -31.91 10.51 -18.60
N SER A 171 -31.55 9.60 -17.68
CA SER A 171 -32.50 8.73 -16.99
C SER A 171 -33.34 9.46 -15.92
N ASN A 172 -33.11 10.75 -15.65
CA ASN A 172 -33.85 11.49 -14.62
C ASN A 172 -35.22 11.95 -15.15
N PRO A 173 -36.34 11.36 -14.68
CA PRO A 173 -37.68 11.67 -15.19
C PRO A 173 -38.21 13.03 -14.75
N GLU A 174 -37.64 13.65 -13.71
CA GLU A 174 -38.02 15.00 -13.27
C GLU A 174 -37.47 16.07 -14.22
N LEU A 175 -36.25 15.85 -14.73
CA LEU A 175 -35.59 16.77 -15.67
C LEU A 175 -35.92 16.47 -17.13
N TYR A 176 -36.09 15.19 -17.47
CA TYR A 176 -36.27 14.71 -18.84
C TYR A 176 -37.50 13.78 -18.99
N PRO A 177 -38.71 14.21 -18.58
CA PRO A 177 -39.92 13.38 -18.57
C PRO A 177 -40.34 12.83 -19.94
N SER A 178 -39.90 13.44 -21.05
CA SER A 178 -40.25 13.01 -22.41
C SER A 178 -39.09 12.40 -23.19
N PHE A 179 -37.95 12.15 -22.54
CA PHE A 179 -36.80 11.50 -23.15
C PHE A 179 -36.86 9.98 -23.01
N TYR A 180 -36.55 9.30 -24.10
CA TYR A 180 -36.41 7.85 -24.19
C TYR A 180 -35.16 7.50 -25.00
N ARG A 181 -34.72 6.25 -24.88
CA ARG A 181 -33.65 5.72 -25.73
C ARG A 181 -33.82 4.25 -26.06
N THR A 182 -33.32 3.86 -27.23
CA THR A 182 -33.30 2.47 -27.70
C THR A 182 -31.93 1.81 -27.57
N VAL A 183 -31.13 2.32 -26.63
CA VAL A 183 -29.83 1.79 -26.25
C VAL A 183 -29.80 1.62 -24.73
N PRO A 184 -29.00 0.69 -24.18
CA PRO A 184 -28.81 0.59 -22.74
C PRO A 184 -28.15 1.85 -22.16
N SER A 185 -28.26 2.05 -20.85
CA SER A 185 -27.57 3.14 -20.16
C SER A 185 -26.12 2.81 -19.86
N ASP A 186 -25.29 3.84 -19.70
CA ASP A 186 -23.89 3.71 -19.30
C ASP A 186 -23.74 2.99 -17.95
N LYS A 187 -24.76 3.01 -17.09
CA LYS A 187 -24.76 2.23 -15.85
C LYS A 187 -24.63 0.73 -16.15
N ASN A 188 -25.39 0.21 -17.12
CA ASN A 188 -25.35 -1.19 -17.50
C ASN A 188 -24.00 -1.56 -18.15
N LEU A 189 -23.45 -0.67 -18.97
CA LEU A 189 -22.12 -0.82 -19.57
C LEU A 189 -21.04 -0.91 -18.48
N VAL A 190 -21.05 0.02 -17.53
CA VAL A 190 -20.07 0.10 -16.45
C VAL A 190 -20.16 -1.12 -15.53
N GLU A 191 -21.36 -1.57 -15.18
CA GLU A 191 -21.57 -2.80 -14.41
C GLU A 191 -20.93 -4.01 -15.12
N ALA A 192 -21.14 -4.14 -16.45
CA ALA A 192 -20.52 -5.19 -17.24
C ALA A 192 -18.99 -5.09 -17.28
N VAL A 193 -18.42 -3.88 -17.37
CA VAL A 193 -16.95 -3.66 -17.29
C VAL A 193 -16.41 -4.07 -15.93
N VAL A 194 -17.06 -3.71 -14.83
CA VAL A 194 -16.63 -4.10 -13.47
C VAL A 194 -16.69 -5.61 -13.28
N LEU A 195 -17.75 -6.27 -13.74
CA LEU A 195 -17.85 -7.73 -13.72
C LEU A 195 -16.76 -8.38 -14.57
N LEU A 196 -16.41 -7.79 -15.71
CA LEU A 196 -15.33 -8.26 -16.59
C LEU A 196 -14.00 -8.23 -15.86
N LEU A 197 -13.65 -7.10 -15.24
CA LEU A 197 -12.42 -6.95 -14.45
C LEU A 197 -12.35 -7.99 -13.32
N ASN A 198 -13.45 -8.17 -12.58
CA ASN A 198 -13.54 -9.16 -11.50
C ASN A 198 -13.36 -10.60 -11.99
N LYS A 199 -13.95 -10.98 -13.13
CA LYS A 199 -13.82 -12.33 -13.71
C LYS A 199 -12.38 -12.68 -14.10
N PHE A 200 -11.56 -11.68 -14.41
CA PHE A 200 -10.14 -11.85 -14.70
C PHE A 200 -9.23 -11.59 -13.48
N GLY A 201 -9.78 -11.19 -12.34
CA GLY A 201 -9.00 -10.85 -11.14
C GLY A 201 -8.15 -9.58 -11.29
N TRP A 202 -8.45 -8.74 -12.29
CA TRP A 202 -7.72 -7.50 -12.53
C TRP A 202 -8.17 -6.42 -11.56
N ASN A 203 -7.26 -5.97 -10.70
CA ASN A 203 -7.55 -4.97 -9.69
C ASN A 203 -6.62 -3.75 -9.75
N TRP A 204 -5.62 -3.70 -10.63
CA TRP A 204 -4.77 -2.53 -10.84
C TRP A 204 -4.88 -2.05 -12.27
N ILE A 205 -5.64 -0.97 -12.49
CA ILE A 205 -6.02 -0.54 -13.85
C ILE A 205 -5.84 0.97 -14.03
N ALA A 206 -5.75 1.41 -15.29
CA ALA A 206 -5.96 2.81 -15.65
C ALA A 206 -7.33 2.99 -16.32
N THR A 207 -7.98 4.12 -16.08
CA THR A 207 -9.24 4.49 -16.73
C THR A 207 -9.11 5.83 -17.41
N ILE A 208 -9.67 5.95 -18.60
CA ILE A 208 -9.61 7.15 -19.43
C ILE A 208 -10.99 7.44 -19.99
N GLY A 209 -11.44 8.69 -19.87
CA GLY A 209 -12.67 9.19 -20.47
C GLY A 209 -12.40 10.28 -21.50
N SER A 210 -13.22 10.40 -22.54
CA SER A 210 -13.28 11.63 -23.32
C SER A 210 -13.81 12.80 -22.50
N ASP A 211 -13.32 14.00 -22.78
CA ASP A 211 -13.81 15.26 -22.20
C ASP A 211 -15.13 15.71 -22.85
N ASP A 212 -16.14 14.86 -22.70
CA ASP A 212 -17.55 15.08 -23.06
C ASP A 212 -18.46 14.42 -22.02
N GLU A 213 -19.78 14.63 -22.13
CA GLU A 213 -20.75 14.09 -21.19
C GLU A 213 -20.73 12.56 -21.12
N TYR A 214 -20.48 11.89 -22.26
CA TYR A 214 -20.41 10.43 -22.32
C TYR A 214 -19.19 9.91 -21.56
N GLY A 215 -17.98 10.35 -21.93
CA GLY A 215 -16.73 9.86 -21.34
C GLY A 215 -16.61 10.19 -19.86
N ARG A 216 -16.94 11.44 -19.46
CA ARG A 216 -16.96 11.85 -18.05
C ARG A 216 -18.01 11.11 -17.24
N GLY A 217 -19.23 10.96 -17.79
CA GLY A 217 -20.34 10.29 -17.13
C GLY A 217 -20.05 8.82 -16.85
N ALA A 218 -19.68 8.06 -17.89
CA ALA A 218 -19.37 6.65 -17.77
C ALA A 218 -18.15 6.39 -16.87
N MET A 219 -17.09 7.20 -17.01
CA MET A 219 -15.92 7.08 -16.13
C MET A 219 -16.25 7.40 -14.67
N GLY A 220 -17.08 8.42 -14.40
CA GLY A 220 -17.55 8.76 -13.06
C GLY A 220 -18.33 7.63 -12.39
N LEU A 221 -19.25 7.00 -13.13
CA LEU A 221 -19.97 5.80 -12.67
C LEU A 221 -19.02 4.64 -12.38
N PHE A 222 -18.04 4.43 -13.27
CA PHE A 222 -17.04 3.38 -13.11
C PHE A 222 -16.17 3.58 -11.88
N LEU A 223 -15.69 4.80 -11.62
CA LEU A 223 -14.91 5.15 -10.43
C LEU A 223 -15.68 4.86 -9.14
N SER A 224 -16.98 5.15 -9.13
CA SER A 224 -17.86 4.86 -7.98
C SER A 224 -18.04 3.36 -7.76
N LEU A 225 -18.29 2.60 -8.82
CA LEU A 225 -18.54 1.16 -8.73
C LEU A 225 -17.27 0.34 -8.48
N ALA A 226 -16.13 0.72 -9.08
CA ALA A 226 -14.85 0.04 -8.92
C ALA A 226 -14.40 -0.07 -7.46
N ARG A 227 -14.63 0.99 -6.67
CA ARG A 227 -14.30 1.03 -5.23
C ARG A 227 -15.01 -0.07 -4.43
N ASN A 228 -16.29 -0.33 -4.75
CA ASN A 228 -17.08 -1.36 -4.06
C ASN A 228 -16.66 -2.79 -4.44
N HIS A 229 -15.91 -2.95 -5.53
CA HIS A 229 -15.44 -4.24 -6.03
C HIS A 229 -13.94 -4.47 -5.81
N SER A 230 -13.31 -3.69 -4.92
CA SER A 230 -11.86 -3.83 -4.62
C SER A 230 -10.96 -3.66 -5.84
N ILE A 231 -11.38 -2.86 -6.83
CA ILE A 231 -10.59 -2.49 -8.00
C ILE A 231 -9.90 -1.15 -7.71
N CYS A 232 -8.57 -1.16 -7.78
CA CYS A 232 -7.71 0.01 -7.66
C CYS A 232 -7.44 0.67 -9.00
N ILE A 233 -7.60 2.00 -9.01
CA ILE A 233 -7.39 2.84 -10.18
C ILE A 233 -6.08 3.58 -9.99
N ALA A 234 -5.08 3.20 -10.78
CA ALA A 234 -3.73 3.74 -10.74
C ALA A 234 -3.63 5.12 -11.39
N PHE A 235 -4.43 5.31 -12.43
CA PHE A 235 -4.51 6.54 -13.19
C PHE A 235 -5.95 6.72 -13.67
N GLU A 236 -6.43 7.94 -13.50
CA GLU A 236 -7.68 8.44 -14.04
C GLU A 236 -7.31 9.66 -14.87
N GLY A 237 -7.76 9.69 -16.13
CA GLY A 237 -7.44 10.79 -17.04
C GLY A 237 -8.58 11.12 -17.97
N LEU A 238 -8.62 12.37 -18.39
CA LEU A 238 -9.51 12.83 -19.44
C LEU A 238 -8.71 13.20 -20.68
N ILE A 239 -9.23 12.84 -21.85
CA ILE A 239 -8.63 13.16 -23.14
C ILE A 239 -9.48 14.18 -23.91
N PRO A 240 -8.85 15.09 -24.67
CA PRO A 240 -9.55 16.15 -25.37
C PRO A 240 -10.51 15.60 -26.43
N THR A 241 -11.63 16.29 -26.59
CA THR A 241 -12.61 16.07 -27.67
C THR A 241 -12.39 17.03 -28.83
N ASP A 242 -12.00 18.27 -28.55
CA ASP A 242 -11.50 19.22 -29.55
C ASP A 242 -10.01 18.96 -29.83
N LEU A 243 -9.74 18.23 -30.92
CA LEU A 243 -8.39 17.91 -31.35
C LEU A 243 -7.67 19.07 -32.05
N ALA A 244 -8.38 20.18 -32.34
CA ALA A 244 -7.78 21.39 -32.89
C ALA A 244 -7.20 22.31 -31.81
N ASP A 245 -7.54 22.12 -30.53
CA ASP A 245 -6.93 22.86 -29.42
C ASP A 245 -5.41 22.62 -29.40
N PRO A 246 -4.58 23.68 -29.41
CA PRO A 246 -3.12 23.57 -29.28
C PRO A 246 -2.64 22.76 -28.08
N LYS A 247 -3.44 22.66 -27.01
CA LYS A 247 -3.12 21.88 -25.80
C LYS A 247 -3.47 20.40 -25.91
N ALA A 248 -4.32 20.01 -26.88
CA ALA A 248 -4.83 18.65 -27.00
C ALA A 248 -3.71 17.60 -27.10
N LYS A 249 -2.69 17.89 -27.91
CA LYS A 249 -1.52 17.03 -28.07
C LYS A 249 -0.78 16.80 -26.74
N ASN A 250 -0.51 17.87 -25.98
CA ASN A 250 0.21 17.75 -24.71
C ASN A 250 -0.61 16.94 -23.69
N GLN A 251 -1.93 17.14 -23.63
CA GLN A 251 -2.80 16.36 -22.75
C GLN A 251 -2.79 14.86 -23.06
N LEU A 252 -2.82 14.49 -24.35
CA LEU A 252 -2.70 13.09 -24.79
C LEU A 252 -1.35 12.50 -24.38
N GLU A 253 -0.25 13.20 -24.69
CA GLU A 253 1.11 12.74 -24.37
C GLU A 253 1.32 12.59 -22.86
N ASP A 254 0.82 13.52 -22.05
CA ASP A 254 0.96 13.47 -20.60
C ASP A 254 0.14 12.34 -19.98
N SER A 255 -1.07 12.10 -20.50
CA SER A 255 -1.88 10.93 -20.11
C SER A 255 -1.12 9.63 -20.40
N ILE A 256 -0.51 9.50 -21.58
CA ILE A 256 0.28 8.32 -21.97
C ILE A 256 1.51 8.13 -21.08
N LYS A 257 2.25 9.20 -20.78
CA LYS A 257 3.41 9.16 -19.86
C LYS A 257 2.99 8.68 -18.48
N LEU A 258 1.87 9.19 -17.97
CA LEU A 258 1.35 8.81 -16.64
C LEU A 258 0.91 7.34 -16.63
N ILE A 259 0.16 6.88 -17.64
CA ILE A 259 -0.22 5.47 -17.78
C ILE A 259 1.03 4.58 -17.78
N ASN A 260 2.05 4.92 -18.58
CA ASN A 260 3.29 4.14 -18.63
C ASN A 260 4.00 4.09 -17.27
N LYS A 261 4.02 5.20 -16.53
CA LYS A 261 4.62 5.29 -15.18
C LYS A 261 3.92 4.37 -14.16
N THR A 262 2.60 4.17 -14.28
CA THR A 262 1.84 3.31 -13.36
C THR A 262 2.08 1.81 -13.54
N LYS A 263 2.67 1.40 -14.68
CA LYS A 263 2.91 -0.01 -15.06
C LYS A 263 1.65 -0.90 -15.05
N VAL A 264 0.45 -0.32 -15.16
CA VAL A 264 -0.79 -1.09 -15.33
C VAL A 264 -0.74 -1.90 -16.62
N ASN A 265 -1.39 -3.06 -16.64
CA ASN A 265 -1.56 -3.84 -17.86
C ASN A 265 -2.93 -3.63 -18.50
N ILE A 266 -3.92 -3.13 -17.75
CA ILE A 266 -5.30 -2.96 -18.20
C ILE A 266 -5.64 -1.47 -18.27
N VAL A 267 -6.23 -1.05 -19.39
CA VAL A 267 -6.71 0.31 -19.62
C VAL A 267 -8.17 0.27 -20.06
N VAL A 268 -9.05 0.91 -19.30
CA VAL A 268 -10.47 1.07 -19.64
C VAL A 268 -10.66 2.41 -20.35
N LEU A 269 -11.28 2.41 -21.54
CA LEU A 269 -11.42 3.59 -22.39
C LEU A 269 -12.90 3.90 -22.72
N PHE A 270 -13.44 4.91 -22.04
CA PHE A 270 -14.76 5.48 -22.24
C PHE A 270 -14.67 6.70 -23.17
N ALA A 271 -14.62 6.48 -24.49
CA ALA A 271 -14.50 7.55 -25.46
C ALA A 271 -15.23 7.26 -26.76
N PHE A 272 -15.60 8.30 -27.51
CA PHE A 272 -16.01 8.16 -28.90
C PHE A 272 -14.81 7.88 -29.82
N SER A 273 -15.10 7.46 -31.05
CA SER A 273 -14.14 7.02 -32.04
C SER A 273 -12.99 8.00 -32.32
N GLN A 274 -13.24 9.30 -32.45
CA GLN A 274 -12.21 10.31 -32.74
C GLN A 274 -11.22 10.51 -31.57
N PRO A 275 -11.65 10.82 -30.32
CA PRO A 275 -10.71 10.88 -29.19
C PRO A 275 -9.99 9.54 -28.93
N ALA A 276 -10.69 8.41 -29.07
CA ALA A 276 -10.09 7.09 -28.94
C ALA A 276 -8.99 6.85 -29.98
N GLN A 277 -9.24 7.19 -31.26
CA GLN A 277 -8.24 7.13 -32.32
C GLN A 277 -7.02 7.98 -31.96
N ALA A 278 -7.23 9.24 -31.56
CA ALA A 278 -6.14 10.15 -31.22
C ALA A 278 -5.27 9.58 -30.09
N LEU A 279 -5.87 9.08 -29.01
CA LEU A 279 -5.14 8.46 -27.90
C LEU A 279 -4.35 7.22 -28.35
N LEU A 280 -4.98 6.33 -29.12
CA LEU A 280 -4.35 5.07 -29.55
C LEU A 280 -3.21 5.32 -30.54
N GLU A 281 -3.36 6.27 -31.47
CA GLU A 281 -2.28 6.69 -32.36
C GLU A 281 -1.08 7.24 -31.58
N HIS A 282 -1.33 8.14 -30.62
CA HIS A 282 -0.24 8.69 -29.79
C HIS A 282 0.38 7.61 -28.90
N SER A 283 -0.41 6.65 -28.41
CA SER A 283 0.08 5.51 -27.64
C SER A 283 1.07 4.67 -28.44
N ILE A 284 0.78 4.40 -29.72
CA ILE A 284 1.69 3.69 -30.63
C ILE A 284 2.96 4.51 -30.87
N ARG A 285 2.82 5.81 -31.18
CA ARG A 285 3.96 6.71 -31.45
C ARG A 285 4.90 6.83 -30.25
N MET A 286 4.37 6.81 -29.03
CA MET A 286 5.12 6.91 -27.79
C MET A 286 5.57 5.56 -27.22
N GLY A 287 5.29 4.44 -27.91
CA GLY A 287 5.70 3.11 -27.49
C GLY A 287 4.90 2.52 -26.32
N LEU A 288 3.71 3.04 -26.02
CA LEU A 288 2.76 2.43 -25.08
C LEU A 288 2.04 1.25 -25.77
N GLY A 289 2.77 0.15 -25.94
CA GLY A 289 2.25 -1.11 -26.46
C GLY A 289 1.99 -2.16 -25.39
N LYS A 290 1.47 -3.31 -25.81
CA LYS A 290 1.31 -4.52 -24.96
C LYS A 290 0.47 -4.26 -23.70
N LYS A 291 -0.74 -3.73 -23.89
CA LYS A 291 -1.78 -3.56 -22.86
C LYS A 291 -3.03 -4.34 -23.24
N VAL A 292 -3.92 -4.53 -22.27
CA VAL A 292 -5.30 -4.94 -22.53
C VAL A 292 -6.16 -3.68 -22.50
N TRP A 293 -6.76 -3.35 -23.64
CA TRP A 293 -7.69 -2.24 -23.77
C TRP A 293 -9.11 -2.78 -23.63
N ILE A 294 -9.87 -2.19 -22.70
CA ILE A 294 -11.31 -2.44 -22.53
C ILE A 294 -12.06 -1.28 -23.18
N GLY A 295 -12.65 -1.56 -24.34
CA GLY A 295 -13.40 -0.60 -25.13
C GLY A 295 -14.92 -0.69 -24.96
N THR A 296 -15.58 0.35 -25.47
CA THR A 296 -17.04 0.51 -25.47
C THR A 296 -17.58 0.46 -26.89
N GLU A 297 -18.90 0.38 -27.04
CA GLU A 297 -19.59 0.35 -28.32
C GLU A 297 -19.24 1.55 -29.21
N ALA A 298 -18.87 2.67 -28.61
CA ALA A 298 -18.58 3.93 -29.27
C ALA A 298 -17.33 3.90 -30.17
N TRP A 299 -16.41 2.95 -29.96
CA TRP A 299 -15.18 2.86 -30.76
C TRP A 299 -14.75 1.44 -31.13
N MET A 300 -15.29 0.39 -30.48
CA MET A 300 -14.88 -1.00 -30.69
C MET A 300 -15.03 -1.53 -32.12
N LEU A 301 -16.00 -1.01 -32.88
CA LEU A 301 -16.26 -1.37 -34.28
C LEU A 301 -15.90 -0.23 -35.23
N SER A 302 -15.14 0.77 -34.76
CA SER A 302 -14.83 1.96 -35.53
C SER A 302 -13.76 1.70 -36.58
N ASP A 303 -14.06 2.06 -37.83
CA ASP A 303 -13.12 1.93 -38.94
C ASP A 303 -11.90 2.81 -38.77
N ILE A 304 -12.06 4.05 -38.32
CA ILE A 304 -10.94 4.97 -38.14
C ILE A 304 -9.96 4.46 -37.08
N VAL A 305 -10.44 3.74 -36.07
CA VAL A 305 -9.58 3.11 -35.05
C VAL A 305 -8.94 1.83 -35.58
N ALA A 306 -9.71 0.96 -36.24
CA ALA A 306 -9.20 -0.28 -36.83
C ALA A 306 -8.17 -0.05 -37.95
N SER A 307 -8.24 1.11 -38.62
CA SER A 307 -7.34 1.52 -39.71
C SER A 307 -6.03 2.14 -39.23
N ILE A 308 -5.84 2.34 -37.92
CA ILE A 308 -4.62 2.95 -37.39
C ILE A 308 -3.40 2.09 -37.80
N PRO A 309 -2.35 2.69 -38.39
CA PRO A 309 -1.15 1.97 -38.73
C PRO A 309 -0.53 1.28 -37.51
N ASN A 310 -0.21 -0.01 -37.63
CA ASN A 310 0.34 -0.84 -36.56
C ASN A 310 -0.54 -0.94 -35.30
N ILE A 311 -1.87 -0.80 -35.42
CA ILE A 311 -2.79 -0.88 -34.28
C ILE A 311 -2.63 -2.15 -33.44
N GLN A 312 -2.30 -3.29 -34.05
CA GLN A 312 -2.02 -4.56 -33.35
C GLN A 312 -0.91 -4.47 -32.28
N SER A 313 -0.03 -3.45 -32.34
CA SER A 313 1.05 -3.25 -31.36
C SER A 313 0.58 -2.78 -29.98
N ILE A 314 -0.65 -2.24 -29.87
CA ILE A 314 -1.21 -1.79 -28.59
C ILE A 314 -1.50 -2.95 -27.63
N GLY A 315 -1.58 -4.18 -28.15
CA GLY A 315 -1.82 -5.40 -27.38
C GLY A 315 -3.20 -6.00 -27.65
N THR A 316 -3.87 -6.45 -26.59
CA THR A 316 -5.17 -7.12 -26.64
C THR A 316 -6.30 -6.09 -26.55
N VAL A 317 -7.32 -6.20 -27.39
CA VAL A 317 -8.52 -5.35 -27.29
C VAL A 317 -9.74 -6.23 -27.01
N LEU A 318 -10.39 -5.96 -25.89
CA LEU A 318 -11.68 -6.50 -25.49
C LEU A 318 -12.67 -5.35 -25.40
N GLY A 319 -13.94 -5.56 -25.70
CA GLY A 319 -14.91 -4.51 -25.47
C GLY A 319 -16.34 -4.96 -25.59
N LEU A 320 -17.22 -4.14 -25.06
CA LEU A 320 -18.64 -4.42 -24.99
C LEU A 320 -19.34 -3.70 -26.14
N ILE A 321 -20.15 -4.42 -26.90
CA ILE A 321 -21.06 -3.83 -27.89
C ILE A 321 -22.49 -4.17 -27.50
N MET A 322 -23.41 -3.23 -27.66
CA MET A 322 -24.82 -3.51 -27.37
C MET A 322 -25.35 -4.63 -28.27
N LYS A 323 -26.29 -5.43 -27.75
CA LYS A 323 -26.97 -6.46 -28.52
C LYS A 323 -27.92 -5.81 -29.51
N ALA A 324 -27.49 -5.78 -30.78
CA ALA A 324 -28.30 -5.37 -31.92
C ALA A 324 -28.45 -6.51 -32.93
N GLY A 325 -29.67 -6.73 -33.40
CA GLY A 325 -30.04 -7.65 -34.47
C GLY A 325 -29.92 -7.03 -35.86
N ILE A 326 -29.92 -7.89 -36.88
CA ILE A 326 -29.94 -7.47 -38.28
C ILE A 326 -31.36 -7.02 -38.64
N VAL A 327 -31.49 -5.88 -39.33
CA VAL A 327 -32.77 -5.44 -39.87
C VAL A 327 -32.95 -5.98 -41.29
N PRO A 328 -33.88 -6.94 -41.49
CA PRO A 328 -34.03 -7.60 -42.79
C PRO A 328 -34.45 -6.63 -43.89
N GLY A 329 -33.88 -6.79 -45.08
CA GLY A 329 -34.24 -6.00 -46.27
C GLY A 329 -33.64 -4.58 -46.32
N PHE A 330 -33.03 -4.08 -45.24
CA PHE A 330 -32.48 -2.72 -45.20
C PHE A 330 -31.40 -2.47 -46.26
N GLN A 331 -30.43 -3.37 -46.40
CA GLN A 331 -29.34 -3.22 -47.39
C GLN A 331 -29.88 -3.18 -48.83
N LYS A 332 -30.86 -4.04 -49.14
CA LYS A 332 -31.53 -4.06 -50.44
C LYS A 332 -32.28 -2.75 -50.68
N TYR A 333 -33.02 -2.27 -49.68
CA TYR A 333 -33.73 -1.01 -49.75
C TYR A 333 -32.79 0.18 -50.01
N VAL A 334 -31.62 0.22 -49.36
CA VAL A 334 -30.62 1.26 -49.62
C VAL A 334 -30.12 1.16 -51.06
N ALA A 335 -29.78 -0.03 -51.56
CA ALA A 335 -29.36 -0.22 -52.94
C ALA A 335 -30.42 0.26 -53.96
N ASP A 336 -31.68 -0.13 -53.76
CA ASP A 336 -32.81 0.26 -54.61
C ASP A 336 -33.04 1.79 -54.58
N LEU A 337 -32.87 2.43 -53.41
CA LEU A 337 -32.96 3.89 -53.27
C LEU A 337 -31.83 4.59 -54.02
N PHE A 338 -30.59 4.10 -53.92
CA PHE A 338 -29.45 4.67 -54.65
C PHE A 338 -29.61 4.59 -56.17
N THR A 339 -30.30 3.55 -56.68
CA THR A 339 -30.70 3.49 -58.09
C THR A 339 -31.82 4.49 -58.42
N SER A 340 -32.78 4.67 -57.51
CA SER A 340 -33.93 5.56 -57.72
C SER A 340 -33.53 7.04 -57.73
N VAL A 341 -32.63 7.48 -56.85
CA VAL A 341 -32.16 8.88 -56.75
C VAL A 341 -31.28 9.34 -57.93
N GLN A 342 -30.95 8.42 -58.84
CA GLN A 342 -30.31 8.75 -60.12
C GLN A 342 -31.34 9.06 -61.22
N GLN A 343 -32.62 8.76 -61.00
CA GLN A 343 -33.70 8.99 -61.97
C GLN A 343 -34.30 10.38 -61.78
N ASP A 344 -34.24 11.21 -62.83
CA ASP A 344 -34.73 12.59 -62.78
C ASP A 344 -36.20 12.70 -62.38
N LYS A 345 -37.05 11.77 -62.88
CA LYS A 345 -38.48 11.72 -62.55
C LYS A 345 -38.71 11.52 -61.06
N PHE A 346 -38.01 10.56 -60.44
CA PHE A 346 -38.12 10.29 -59.01
C PHE A 346 -37.68 11.50 -58.18
N CYS A 347 -36.60 12.17 -58.60
CA CYS A 347 -36.12 13.38 -57.96
C CYS A 347 -37.09 14.56 -58.07
N GLN A 348 -37.72 14.74 -59.23
CA GLN A 348 -38.71 15.79 -59.43
C GLN A 348 -39.96 15.56 -58.57
N GLU A 349 -40.50 14.34 -58.56
CA GLU A 349 -41.65 13.97 -57.72
C GLU A 349 -41.36 14.20 -56.24
N SER A 350 -40.14 13.88 -55.78
CA SER A 350 -39.72 14.10 -54.40
C SER A 350 -39.65 15.58 -54.03
N ARG A 351 -39.14 16.44 -54.92
CA ARG A 351 -39.09 17.90 -54.73
C ARG A 351 -40.47 18.52 -54.69
N GLU A 352 -41.36 18.14 -55.61
CA GLU A 352 -42.75 18.61 -55.64
C GLU A 352 -43.49 18.25 -54.35
N LEU A 353 -43.28 17.03 -53.84
CA LEU A 353 -43.86 16.59 -52.58
C LEU A 353 -43.33 17.38 -51.37
N ASN A 354 -42.05 17.76 -51.38
CA ASN A 354 -41.43 18.55 -50.31
C ASN A 354 -41.96 19.98 -50.21
N HIS A 355 -42.36 20.59 -51.34
CA HIS A 355 -42.95 21.94 -51.34
C HIS A 355 -44.25 22.03 -50.53
N LEU A 356 -44.94 20.90 -50.30
CA LEU A 356 -46.15 20.85 -49.48
C LEU A 356 -45.91 21.10 -47.98
N MET A 357 -44.66 21.08 -47.50
CA MET A 357 -44.33 21.21 -46.06
C MET A 357 -44.07 22.67 -45.60
N ASN A 358 -44.19 23.68 -46.47
CA ASN A 358 -44.09 25.12 -46.14
C ASN A 358 -42.98 25.47 -45.12
N SER A 359 -41.74 25.07 -45.38
CA SER A 359 -40.58 25.55 -44.62
C SER A 359 -39.29 25.59 -45.43
N ASP A 360 -39.12 26.69 -46.16
CA ASP A 360 -37.88 27.10 -46.81
C ASP A 360 -36.91 27.80 -45.83
N MET A 361 -37.11 27.70 -44.52
CA MET A 361 -36.34 28.48 -43.54
C MET A 361 -34.99 27.88 -43.13
N LEU A 362 -34.79 26.57 -43.25
CA LEU A 362 -33.54 25.90 -42.84
C LEU A 362 -33.00 25.09 -44.02
N ASP A 363 -31.87 25.54 -44.59
CA ASP A 363 -31.10 24.89 -45.67
C ASP A 363 -30.10 23.85 -45.10
N THR A 364 -30.39 23.30 -43.92
CA THR A 364 -29.47 22.45 -43.14
C THR A 364 -29.77 20.96 -43.28
N HIS A 365 -30.27 20.55 -44.44
CA HIS A 365 -30.26 19.14 -44.86
C HIS A 365 -28.86 18.72 -45.29
N CYS A 366 -28.64 17.42 -45.49
CA CYS A 366 -27.32 16.89 -45.84
C CYS A 366 -26.81 17.37 -47.22
N LYS A 367 -26.09 18.50 -47.28
CA LYS A 367 -25.54 19.08 -48.52
C LYS A 367 -24.53 18.17 -49.21
N GLY A 368 -23.77 17.39 -48.44
CA GLY A 368 -22.79 16.43 -48.97
C GLY A 368 -23.40 15.13 -49.51
N CYS A 369 -24.67 14.83 -49.21
CA CYS A 369 -25.28 13.55 -49.55
C CYS A 369 -25.57 13.38 -51.05
N ASP A 370 -25.69 14.46 -51.80
CA ASP A 370 -25.99 14.36 -53.24
C ASP A 370 -24.79 13.86 -54.06
N HIS A 371 -23.60 13.91 -53.49
CA HIS A 371 -22.33 13.57 -54.15
C HIS A 371 -21.78 12.18 -53.77
N ILE A 372 -22.50 11.40 -52.96
CA ILE A 372 -22.05 10.07 -52.52
C ILE A 372 -22.64 8.95 -53.36
N SER A 373 -21.87 7.88 -53.58
CA SER A 373 -22.31 6.68 -54.29
C SER A 373 -22.56 5.51 -53.33
N LEU A 374 -23.27 4.48 -53.82
CA LEU A 374 -23.48 3.24 -53.06
C LEU A 374 -22.14 2.54 -52.72
N HIS A 375 -21.14 2.66 -53.59
CA HIS A 375 -19.82 2.08 -53.36
C HIS A 375 -19.17 2.70 -52.12
N ASP A 376 -19.24 4.03 -51.97
CA ASP A 376 -18.62 4.78 -50.88
C ASP A 376 -19.16 4.37 -49.51
N ILE A 377 -20.42 3.93 -49.43
CA ILE A 377 -21.07 3.54 -48.18
C ILE A 377 -21.13 2.03 -47.95
N SER A 378 -20.80 1.20 -48.94
CA SER A 378 -21.07 -0.25 -48.94
C SER A 378 -20.46 -1.00 -47.73
N SER A 379 -19.22 -0.65 -47.37
CA SER A 379 -18.50 -1.24 -46.24
C SER A 379 -19.08 -0.80 -44.88
N THR A 380 -19.44 0.47 -44.75
CA THR A 380 -20.06 1.03 -43.54
C THR A 380 -21.50 0.52 -43.39
N LEU A 381 -22.26 0.40 -44.48
CA LEU A 381 -23.63 -0.14 -44.52
C LEU A 381 -23.73 -1.57 -43.98
N SER A 382 -22.70 -2.39 -44.23
CA SER A 382 -22.66 -3.77 -43.76
C SER A 382 -22.36 -3.90 -42.27
N ARG A 383 -21.72 -2.90 -41.66
CA ARG A 383 -21.27 -2.91 -40.26
C ARG A 383 -22.14 -2.05 -39.33
N SER A 384 -22.76 -0.99 -39.85
CA SER A 384 -23.57 -0.04 -39.08
C SER A 384 -24.71 -0.72 -38.32
N GLN A 385 -24.82 -0.42 -37.03
CA GLN A 385 -25.94 -0.87 -36.22
C GLN A 385 -27.14 0.07 -36.42
N ILE A 386 -28.11 -0.35 -37.22
CA ILE A 386 -29.30 0.46 -37.54
C ILE A 386 -30.54 0.07 -36.73
N GLN A 387 -30.52 -1.08 -36.05
CA GLN A 387 -31.66 -1.55 -35.25
C GLN A 387 -32.13 -0.54 -34.19
N PRO A 388 -31.26 0.18 -33.45
CA PRO A 388 -31.72 1.19 -32.49
C PRO A 388 -32.60 2.26 -33.14
N VAL A 389 -32.17 2.83 -34.28
CA VAL A 389 -32.97 3.81 -35.03
C VAL A 389 -34.30 3.22 -35.48
N TYR A 390 -34.26 1.99 -36.01
CA TYR A 390 -35.44 1.28 -36.49
C TYR A 390 -36.44 1.04 -35.34
N VAL A 391 -35.98 0.55 -34.20
CA VAL A 391 -36.79 0.32 -32.99
C VAL A 391 -37.33 1.65 -32.45
N ALA A 392 -36.57 2.74 -32.52
CA ALA A 392 -37.00 4.06 -32.05
C ALA A 392 -38.22 4.56 -32.86
N VAL A 393 -38.18 4.44 -34.19
CA VAL A 393 -39.33 4.79 -35.04
C VAL A 393 -40.53 3.90 -34.75
N TYR A 394 -40.33 2.59 -34.64
CA TYR A 394 -41.43 1.67 -34.34
C TYR A 394 -42.06 1.93 -32.96
N SER A 395 -41.26 2.31 -31.97
CA SER A 395 -41.77 2.64 -30.63
C SER A 395 -42.78 3.79 -30.68
N VAL A 396 -42.46 4.86 -31.42
CA VAL A 396 -43.34 6.00 -31.68
C VAL A 396 -44.59 5.56 -32.44
N ALA A 397 -44.42 4.74 -33.49
CA ALA A 397 -45.55 4.28 -34.30
C ALA A 397 -46.54 3.40 -33.52
N TYR A 398 -46.06 2.51 -32.65
CA TYR A 398 -46.90 1.70 -31.77
C TYR A 398 -47.63 2.54 -30.73
N ALA A 399 -46.93 3.50 -30.12
CA ALA A 399 -47.55 4.43 -29.18
C ALA A 399 -48.62 5.28 -29.88
N LEU A 400 -48.36 5.75 -31.10
CA LEU A 400 -49.32 6.51 -31.90
C LEU A 400 -50.53 5.66 -32.29
N HIS A 401 -50.31 4.41 -32.70
CA HIS A 401 -51.37 3.47 -33.03
C HIS A 401 -52.34 3.26 -31.87
N ARG A 402 -51.82 3.15 -30.64
CA ARG A 402 -52.65 3.06 -29.44
C ARG A 402 -53.33 4.38 -29.10
N ALA A 403 -52.60 5.50 -29.20
CA ALA A 403 -53.15 6.82 -28.91
C ALA A 403 -54.30 7.22 -29.85
N LEU A 404 -54.26 6.78 -31.11
CA LEU A 404 -55.34 6.98 -32.08
C LEU A 404 -56.51 6.02 -31.89
N GLY A 405 -56.40 4.99 -31.04
CA GLY A 405 -57.42 3.95 -30.93
C GLY A 405 -57.56 3.13 -32.21
N CYS A 406 -56.45 2.91 -32.93
CA CYS A 406 -56.45 2.16 -34.18
C CYS A 406 -56.93 0.72 -33.99
N THR A 407 -57.61 0.22 -35.02
CA THR A 407 -57.99 -1.18 -35.17
C THR A 407 -57.22 -1.82 -36.32
N HIS A 408 -57.35 -3.13 -36.51
CA HIS A 408 -56.75 -3.84 -37.65
C HIS A 408 -57.26 -3.38 -39.02
N GLN A 409 -58.36 -2.64 -39.08
CA GLN A 409 -59.00 -2.22 -40.34
C GLN A 409 -58.85 -0.73 -40.62
N ALA A 410 -58.81 0.12 -39.58
CA ALA A 410 -58.74 1.56 -39.74
C ALA A 410 -58.11 2.26 -38.53
N CYS A 411 -57.42 3.37 -38.81
CA CYS A 411 -56.97 4.35 -37.83
C CYS A 411 -57.69 5.69 -38.02
N PRO A 412 -58.21 6.30 -36.94
CA PRO A 412 -58.66 7.69 -36.97
C PRO A 412 -57.49 8.64 -37.29
N LYS A 413 -57.76 9.71 -38.06
CA LYS A 413 -56.83 10.83 -38.26
C LYS A 413 -57.14 11.96 -37.28
N ALA A 414 -57.09 11.64 -35.99
CA ALA A 414 -57.41 12.57 -34.91
C ALA A 414 -56.18 13.38 -34.50
N SER A 415 -56.39 14.62 -34.07
CA SER A 415 -55.30 15.41 -33.51
C SER A 415 -54.84 14.82 -32.17
N ILE A 416 -53.52 14.61 -32.02
CA ILE A 416 -52.89 14.06 -30.81
C ILE A 416 -51.97 15.10 -30.19
N ARG A 417 -52.09 15.28 -28.87
CA ARG A 417 -51.17 16.08 -28.07
C ARG A 417 -49.97 15.24 -27.66
N SER A 418 -48.79 15.85 -27.59
CA SER A 418 -47.53 15.15 -27.33
C SER A 418 -47.52 14.36 -26.01
N TRP A 419 -48.13 14.89 -24.96
CA TRP A 419 -48.24 14.19 -23.65
C TRP A 419 -49.14 12.94 -23.69
N GLN A 420 -50.10 12.85 -24.62
CA GLN A 420 -50.91 11.64 -24.77
C GLN A 420 -50.08 10.48 -25.33
N LEU A 421 -49.12 10.80 -26.21
CA LEU A 421 -48.20 9.81 -26.77
C LEU A 421 -47.24 9.27 -25.69
N LEU A 422 -46.78 10.13 -24.78
CA LEU A 422 -45.91 9.74 -23.67
C LEU A 422 -46.51 8.67 -22.76
N HIS A 423 -47.82 8.75 -22.50
CA HIS A 423 -48.50 7.75 -21.68
C HIS A 423 -48.33 6.33 -22.24
N PHE A 424 -48.46 6.17 -23.55
CA PHE A 424 -48.28 4.87 -24.22
C PHE A 424 -46.81 4.48 -24.37
N MET A 425 -45.91 5.44 -24.59
CA MET A 425 -44.47 5.16 -24.58
C MET A 425 -44.02 4.55 -23.23
N ASN A 426 -44.56 5.02 -22.10
CA ASN A 426 -44.21 4.49 -20.77
C ASN A 426 -44.76 3.09 -20.46
N THR A 427 -45.88 2.70 -21.07
CA THR A 427 -46.65 1.54 -20.61
C THR A 427 -46.70 0.39 -21.62
N LEU A 428 -46.54 0.67 -22.91
CA LEU A 428 -46.82 -0.29 -23.97
C LEU A 428 -45.58 -1.12 -24.33
N PRO A 429 -45.58 -2.45 -24.15
CA PRO A 429 -44.61 -3.31 -24.80
C PRO A 429 -44.89 -3.38 -26.31
N PHE A 430 -43.85 -3.39 -27.12
CA PHE A 430 -43.97 -3.39 -28.58
C PHE A 430 -43.04 -4.43 -29.21
N LYS A 431 -43.43 -4.94 -30.37
CA LYS A 431 -42.72 -6.03 -31.05
C LYS A 431 -42.22 -5.57 -32.42
N VAL A 432 -40.93 -5.78 -32.66
CA VAL A 432 -40.25 -5.40 -33.90
C VAL A 432 -39.47 -6.61 -34.40
N ASN A 433 -39.77 -7.09 -35.62
CA ASN A 433 -39.13 -8.25 -36.25
C ASN A 433 -39.03 -9.50 -35.35
N GLY A 434 -40.08 -9.80 -34.57
CA GLY A 434 -40.08 -10.97 -33.70
C GLY A 434 -39.58 -10.73 -32.26
N GLN A 435 -38.85 -9.63 -32.03
CA GLN A 435 -38.27 -9.28 -30.73
C GLN A 435 -39.18 -8.31 -29.96
N SER A 436 -39.37 -8.54 -28.66
CA SER A 436 -40.17 -7.68 -27.78
C SER A 436 -39.31 -6.64 -27.10
N PHE A 437 -39.78 -5.40 -27.06
CA PHE A 437 -39.14 -4.26 -26.42
C PHE A 437 -40.12 -3.59 -25.45
N ARG A 438 -39.57 -2.94 -24.44
CA ARG A 438 -40.29 -2.09 -23.48
C ARG A 438 -39.29 -1.09 -22.91
N PHE A 439 -39.72 0.15 -22.71
CA PHE A 439 -38.93 1.13 -21.97
C PHE A 439 -38.99 0.82 -20.48
N ASP A 440 -37.83 0.76 -19.84
CA ASP A 440 -37.70 0.54 -18.40
C ASP A 440 -37.85 1.85 -17.60
N GLN A 441 -37.58 1.79 -16.29
CA GLN A 441 -37.64 2.95 -15.40
C GLN A 441 -36.62 4.05 -15.77
N SER A 442 -35.57 3.72 -16.54
CA SER A 442 -34.61 4.69 -17.06
C SER A 442 -35.03 5.28 -18.41
N HIS A 443 -36.25 4.97 -18.86
CA HIS A 443 -36.77 5.25 -20.20
C HIS A 443 -35.89 4.68 -21.32
N GLY A 444 -35.13 3.61 -21.04
CA GLY A 444 -34.25 2.93 -21.98
C GLY A 444 -34.75 1.54 -22.35
N THR A 445 -34.24 0.98 -23.45
CA THR A 445 -34.37 -0.45 -23.74
C THR A 445 -33.07 -1.16 -23.37
N ASN A 446 -33.09 -1.95 -22.29
CA ASN A 446 -31.94 -2.77 -21.93
C ASN A 446 -31.88 -4.04 -22.79
N THR A 447 -31.05 -4.04 -23.83
CA THR A 447 -30.84 -5.22 -24.69
C THR A 447 -29.64 -6.08 -24.26
N GLY A 448 -28.85 -5.64 -23.27
CA GLY A 448 -27.60 -6.30 -22.87
C GLY A 448 -26.43 -6.06 -23.84
N TYR A 449 -25.28 -6.66 -23.54
CA TYR A 449 -24.04 -6.46 -24.28
C TYR A 449 -23.40 -7.79 -24.71
N LYS A 450 -22.68 -7.78 -25.84
CA LYS A 450 -21.76 -8.84 -26.27
C LYS A 450 -20.34 -8.42 -25.95
N LEU A 451 -19.54 -9.35 -25.44
CA LEU A 451 -18.11 -9.16 -25.28
C LEU A 451 -17.40 -9.57 -26.57
N ILE A 452 -16.74 -8.60 -27.19
CA ILE A 452 -16.00 -8.76 -28.45
C ILE A 452 -14.51 -8.76 -28.17
N PHE A 453 -13.80 -9.68 -28.81
CA PHE A 453 -12.36 -9.75 -28.87
C PHE A 453 -11.87 -9.42 -30.28
N TRP A 454 -10.87 -8.54 -30.39
CA TRP A 454 -10.16 -8.28 -31.64
C TRP A 454 -9.17 -9.41 -31.95
N SER A 455 -9.57 -10.32 -32.83
CA SER A 455 -8.75 -11.44 -33.27
C SER A 455 -8.03 -11.10 -34.58
N TRP A 456 -6.72 -11.26 -34.59
CA TRP A 456 -5.88 -11.02 -35.75
C TRP A 456 -5.58 -12.34 -36.47
N LYS A 457 -5.89 -12.43 -37.77
CA LYS A 457 -5.55 -13.58 -38.62
C LYS A 457 -4.90 -13.06 -39.90
N ASN A 458 -3.65 -13.45 -40.18
CA ASN A 458 -2.88 -12.99 -41.34
C ASN A 458 -2.94 -11.45 -41.52
N SER A 459 -2.70 -10.71 -40.44
CA SER A 459 -2.78 -9.24 -40.39
C SER A 459 -4.16 -8.64 -40.69
N THR A 460 -5.22 -9.46 -40.76
CA THR A 460 -6.61 -9.02 -40.92
C THR A 460 -7.32 -9.06 -39.58
N LEU A 461 -7.98 -7.96 -39.21
CA LEU A 461 -8.78 -7.86 -38.00
C LEU A 461 -10.13 -8.56 -38.18
N THR A 462 -10.49 -9.41 -37.22
CA THR A 462 -11.80 -10.04 -37.12
C THR A 462 -12.38 -9.85 -35.72
N TYR A 463 -13.67 -9.52 -35.65
CA TYR A 463 -14.38 -9.29 -34.39
C TYR A 463 -15.02 -10.60 -33.92
N LEU A 464 -14.48 -11.22 -32.87
CA LEU A 464 -15.01 -12.47 -32.32
C LEU A 464 -15.87 -12.21 -31.09
N THR A 465 -17.09 -12.74 -31.07
CA THR A 465 -17.90 -12.75 -29.84
C THR A 465 -17.40 -13.84 -28.91
N VAL A 466 -16.96 -13.46 -27.72
CA VAL A 466 -16.34 -14.35 -26.71
C VAL A 466 -17.10 -14.37 -25.38
N GLY A 467 -18.21 -13.64 -25.29
CA GLY A 467 -19.03 -13.57 -24.09
C GLY A 467 -20.28 -12.73 -24.28
N ASP A 468 -21.13 -12.76 -23.27
CA ASP A 468 -22.45 -12.13 -23.26
C ASP A 468 -22.78 -11.59 -21.87
N TYR A 469 -23.48 -10.47 -21.83
CA TYR A 469 -23.98 -9.83 -20.63
C TYR A 469 -25.48 -9.55 -20.74
N GLU A 470 -26.26 -10.20 -19.88
CA GLU A 470 -27.69 -9.97 -19.62
C GLU A 470 -27.88 -10.14 -18.12
N GLU A 471 -27.64 -9.06 -17.35
CA GLU A 471 -27.59 -9.01 -15.86
C GLU A 471 -26.42 -9.80 -15.23
N THR A 472 -26.03 -10.91 -15.86
CA THR A 472 -24.87 -11.73 -15.50
C THR A 472 -23.88 -11.78 -16.67
N LEU A 473 -22.59 -11.81 -16.34
CA LEU A 473 -21.52 -11.85 -17.34
C LEU A 473 -21.00 -13.28 -17.56
N TYR A 474 -21.19 -13.78 -18.78
CA TYR A 474 -20.60 -15.02 -19.28
C TYR A 474 -19.40 -14.72 -20.19
N ILE A 475 -18.30 -15.46 -20.02
CA ILE A 475 -17.08 -15.30 -20.79
C ILE A 475 -16.51 -16.68 -21.13
N ASN A 476 -16.25 -16.92 -22.41
CA ASN A 476 -15.49 -18.06 -22.87
C ASN A 476 -14.00 -17.70 -22.98
N LYS A 477 -13.26 -17.84 -21.88
CA LYS A 477 -11.84 -17.48 -21.81
C LYS A 477 -10.96 -18.23 -22.80
N SER A 478 -11.34 -19.45 -23.21
CA SER A 478 -10.53 -20.28 -24.12
C SER A 478 -10.43 -19.71 -25.54
N GLN A 479 -11.32 -18.80 -25.93
CA GLN A 479 -11.31 -18.14 -27.23
C GLN A 479 -10.51 -16.84 -27.25
N ILE A 480 -10.03 -16.37 -26.10
CA ILE A 480 -9.31 -15.10 -25.98
C ILE A 480 -7.81 -15.39 -26.00
N GLN A 481 -7.11 -14.84 -26.99
CA GLN A 481 -5.65 -14.94 -27.08
C GLN A 481 -5.05 -13.60 -26.67
N PHE A 482 -4.38 -13.58 -25.52
CA PHE A 482 -3.73 -12.38 -25.02
C PHE A 482 -2.40 -12.13 -25.73
N HIS A 483 -1.95 -10.88 -25.73
CA HIS A 483 -0.71 -10.43 -26.37
C HIS A 483 0.58 -10.88 -25.63
N THR A 484 0.46 -11.61 -24.53
CA THR A 484 1.58 -12.13 -23.75
C THR A 484 2.29 -13.26 -24.50
N ALA A 485 3.53 -13.56 -24.11
CA ALA A 485 4.32 -14.61 -24.77
C ALA A 485 3.71 -16.01 -24.64
N ASP A 486 3.00 -16.28 -23.55
CA ASP A 486 2.28 -17.52 -23.28
C ASP A 486 0.81 -17.49 -23.70
N GLN A 487 0.35 -16.38 -24.29
CA GLN A 487 -1.02 -16.12 -24.73
C GLN A 487 -2.08 -16.19 -23.61
N LYS A 488 -1.67 -16.10 -22.34
CA LYS A 488 -2.56 -16.10 -21.16
C LYS A 488 -2.86 -14.68 -20.66
N GLU A 489 -3.91 -14.56 -19.86
CA GLU A 489 -4.28 -13.28 -19.25
C GLU A 489 -3.10 -12.67 -18.46
N PRO A 490 -2.76 -11.39 -18.68
CA PRO A 490 -1.73 -10.74 -17.88
C PRO A 490 -2.24 -10.51 -16.46
N THR A 491 -1.35 -10.58 -15.48
CA THR A 491 -1.67 -10.15 -14.11
C THR A 491 -1.64 -8.62 -14.03
N SER A 492 -2.62 -8.03 -13.36
CA SER A 492 -2.65 -6.60 -13.09
C SER A 492 -3.22 -6.41 -11.69
N GLU A 493 -2.36 -6.62 -10.70
CA GLU A 493 -2.70 -6.62 -9.28
C GLU A 493 -1.88 -5.58 -8.52
N CYS A 494 -2.53 -4.82 -7.63
CA CYS A 494 -1.87 -3.82 -6.79
C CYS A 494 -1.39 -4.41 -5.46
N PHE A 495 -2.07 -5.44 -4.96
CA PHE A 495 -1.71 -6.09 -3.69
C PHE A 495 -1.15 -7.49 -3.93
N ARG A 496 -0.15 -7.88 -3.13
CA ARG A 496 0.17 -9.29 -2.90
C ARG A 496 -0.56 -9.73 -1.64
N GLN A 497 -1.05 -10.98 -1.61
CA GLN A 497 -1.47 -11.57 -0.34
C GLN A 497 -0.26 -11.60 0.61
N CYS A 498 -0.34 -10.84 1.70
CA CYS A 498 0.74 -10.80 2.69
C CYS A 498 0.87 -12.17 3.37
N LYS A 499 2.11 -12.59 3.57
CA LYS A 499 2.40 -13.86 4.26
C LYS A 499 2.22 -13.68 5.77
N PRO A 500 1.94 -14.74 6.54
CA PRO A 500 1.97 -14.68 7.99
C PRO A 500 3.27 -14.05 8.50
N GLY A 501 3.16 -13.16 9.49
CA GLY A 501 4.28 -12.38 10.03
C GLY A 501 4.51 -11.03 9.31
N GLN A 502 3.68 -10.69 8.31
CA GLN A 502 3.74 -9.42 7.57
C GLN A 502 2.45 -8.63 7.76
N PHE A 503 2.55 -7.30 7.87
CA PHE A 503 1.40 -6.40 7.94
C PHE A 503 1.25 -5.58 6.66
N ARG A 504 0.04 -5.04 6.45
CA ARG A 504 -0.29 -4.24 5.26
C ARG A 504 0.12 -2.78 5.49
N GLN A 505 1.05 -2.28 4.68
CA GLN A 505 1.46 -0.89 4.70
C GLN A 505 0.92 -0.16 3.47
N ILE A 506 -0.05 0.73 3.66
CA ILE A 506 -0.69 1.49 2.57
C ILE A 506 0.34 2.39 1.89
N LYS A 507 0.35 2.42 0.56
CA LYS A 507 1.28 3.23 -0.24
C LYS A 507 0.59 4.37 -0.98
N GLY A 508 1.05 5.60 -0.72
CA GLY A 508 0.66 6.79 -1.49
C GLY A 508 -0.79 7.21 -1.27
N PHE A 509 -1.37 7.91 -2.26
CA PHE A 509 -2.73 8.46 -2.21
C PHE A 509 -3.83 7.42 -2.47
N HIS A 510 -3.51 6.29 -3.11
CA HIS A 510 -4.49 5.26 -3.45
C HIS A 510 -4.69 4.32 -2.26
N LEU A 511 -5.74 4.59 -1.46
CA LEU A 511 -6.11 3.88 -0.23
C LEU A 511 -6.21 2.34 -0.34
N CYS A 512 -6.28 1.81 -1.56
CA CYS A 512 -6.52 0.39 -1.83
C CYS A 512 -5.23 -0.42 -2.11
N CYS A 513 -4.06 0.23 -2.22
CA CYS A 513 -2.78 -0.43 -2.47
C CYS A 513 -1.92 -0.47 -1.22
N TYR A 514 -1.39 -1.66 -0.91
CA TYR A 514 -0.50 -1.86 0.24
C TYR A 514 0.68 -2.75 -0.12
N ASP A 515 1.84 -2.42 0.43
CA ASP A 515 3.02 -3.28 0.46
C ASP A 515 2.94 -4.19 1.70
N CYS A 516 3.48 -5.40 1.57
CA CYS A 516 3.60 -6.33 2.69
C CYS A 516 4.95 -6.15 3.35
N THR A 517 4.93 -5.63 4.57
CA THR A 517 6.15 -5.34 5.34
C THR A 517 6.26 -6.34 6.50
N ASP A 518 7.45 -6.88 6.72
CA ASP A 518 7.71 -7.80 7.83
C ASP A 518 7.50 -7.08 9.17
N CYS A 519 6.86 -7.76 10.14
CA CYS A 519 6.81 -7.22 11.49
C CYS A 519 8.23 -7.04 12.06
N PRO A 520 8.55 -5.87 12.65
CA PRO A 520 9.87 -5.64 13.23
C PRO A 520 10.12 -6.52 14.46
N GLU A 521 11.37 -6.56 14.90
CA GLU A 521 11.77 -7.26 16.13
C GLU A 521 10.94 -6.82 17.35
N ASN A 522 10.75 -7.73 18.30
CA ASN A 522 9.94 -7.54 19.50
C ASN A 522 8.44 -7.23 19.22
N THR A 523 7.97 -7.50 17.99
CA THR A 523 6.56 -7.42 17.61
C THR A 523 6.11 -8.68 16.86
N PHE A 524 4.81 -8.92 16.82
CA PHE A 524 4.23 -10.04 16.09
C PHE A 524 2.96 -9.66 15.34
N TRP A 525 2.65 -10.43 14.30
CA TRP A 525 1.45 -10.29 13.50
C TRP A 525 0.27 -11.07 14.10
N SER A 526 -0.89 -10.41 14.26
CA SER A 526 -2.13 -11.01 14.77
C SER A 526 -3.21 -11.07 13.68
N PRO A 527 -3.97 -12.18 13.54
CA PRO A 527 -5.06 -12.29 12.57
C PRO A 527 -6.20 -11.28 12.79
N LYS A 528 -6.34 -10.75 14.01
CA LYS A 528 -7.39 -9.80 14.37
C LYS A 528 -7.07 -8.36 13.95
N ASP A 529 -5.78 -8.00 13.85
CA ASP A 529 -5.30 -6.67 13.52
C ASP A 529 -4.33 -6.72 12.33
N SER A 530 -4.86 -6.54 11.12
CA SER A 530 -4.08 -6.72 9.86
C SER A 530 -3.25 -5.50 9.45
N SER A 531 -3.46 -4.34 10.08
CA SER A 531 -2.82 -3.07 9.70
C SER A 531 -1.56 -2.73 10.49
N THR A 532 -1.30 -3.37 11.64
CA THR A 532 -0.19 -3.02 12.54
C THR A 532 0.30 -4.24 13.33
N CYS A 533 1.60 -4.30 13.61
CA CYS A 533 2.18 -5.35 14.47
C CYS A 533 1.99 -5.00 15.95
N THR A 534 1.77 -6.03 16.77
CA THR A 534 1.57 -5.89 18.22
C THR A 534 2.89 -6.13 18.97
N PRO A 535 3.26 -5.32 19.99
CA PRO A 535 4.48 -5.55 20.76
C PRO A 535 4.38 -6.79 21.68
N CYS A 536 5.51 -7.46 21.90
CA CYS A 536 5.63 -8.56 22.87
C CYS A 536 5.63 -8.07 24.33
N LEU A 537 5.25 -8.95 25.26
CA LEU A 537 5.34 -8.70 26.70
C LEU A 537 6.81 -8.61 27.17
N GLU A 538 7.07 -7.96 28.31
CA GLU A 538 8.44 -7.68 28.79
C GLU A 538 9.33 -8.93 28.97
N HIS A 539 8.73 -10.05 29.39
CA HIS A 539 9.43 -11.34 29.55
C HIS A 539 9.61 -12.11 28.23
N GLN A 540 9.04 -11.60 27.14
CA GLN A 540 9.04 -12.21 25.83
C GLN A 540 9.79 -11.35 24.81
N TRP A 541 10.03 -11.95 23.65
CA TRP A 541 10.72 -11.35 22.52
C TRP A 541 10.31 -12.09 21.24
N SER A 542 10.45 -11.45 20.08
CA SER A 542 10.22 -12.10 18.80
C SER A 542 11.24 -11.63 17.75
N PRO A 543 11.74 -12.53 16.88
CA PRO A 543 12.52 -12.12 15.73
C PRO A 543 11.65 -11.40 14.68
N PRO A 544 12.23 -10.71 13.68
CA PRO A 544 11.49 -10.15 12.56
C PRO A 544 10.59 -11.20 11.88
N ARG A 545 9.44 -10.76 11.36
CA ARG A 545 8.45 -11.60 10.67
C ARG A 545 7.82 -12.70 11.56
N SER A 546 7.66 -12.42 12.84
CA SER A 546 7.05 -13.37 13.77
C SER A 546 5.54 -13.30 13.80
N THR A 547 4.91 -14.46 14.05
CA THR A 547 3.47 -14.59 14.33
C THR A 547 3.17 -14.79 15.82
N GLN A 548 4.21 -14.94 16.65
CA GLN A 548 4.12 -15.16 18.09
C GLN A 548 5.38 -14.64 18.78
N CYS A 549 5.29 -14.44 20.09
CA CYS A 549 6.43 -14.12 20.94
C CYS A 549 6.97 -15.38 21.63
N TYR A 550 8.24 -15.35 22.01
CA TYR A 550 8.97 -16.41 22.70
C TYR A 550 9.55 -15.86 24.00
N ASP A 551 9.65 -16.71 25.04
CA ASP A 551 10.27 -16.29 26.30
C ASP A 551 11.77 -16.03 26.12
N ARG A 552 12.29 -14.98 26.75
CA ARG A 552 13.71 -14.62 26.70
C ARG A 552 14.57 -15.68 27.42
N SER A 553 15.73 -15.99 26.87
CA SER A 553 16.70 -16.89 27.50
C SER A 553 17.46 -16.22 28.64
N GLU A 554 17.86 -16.99 29.65
CA GLU A 554 18.58 -16.48 30.82
C GLU A 554 20.08 -16.29 30.56
N ARG A 555 20.65 -15.17 31.00
CA ARG A 555 22.09 -14.86 30.91
C ARG A 555 22.68 -14.62 32.31
N TYR A 556 23.71 -15.39 32.66
CA TYR A 556 24.50 -15.28 33.89
C TYR A 556 25.92 -15.84 33.65
N LEU A 557 26.79 -15.85 34.65
CA LEU A 557 28.15 -16.41 34.52
C LEU A 557 28.09 -17.95 34.44
N PHE A 558 28.11 -18.49 33.23
CA PHE A 558 28.02 -19.94 33.00
C PHE A 558 29.32 -20.66 33.38
N TRP A 559 29.20 -21.90 33.86
CA TRP A 559 30.32 -22.77 34.21
C TRP A 559 31.26 -23.06 33.04
N ASN A 560 30.70 -23.17 31.84
CA ASN A 560 31.42 -23.58 30.64
C ASN A 560 32.02 -22.40 29.86
N GLU A 561 31.93 -21.16 30.37
CA GLU A 561 32.53 -20.01 29.70
C GLU A 561 34.05 -19.96 29.91
N PRO A 562 34.85 -19.60 28.88
CA PRO A 562 36.31 -19.55 28.98
C PRO A 562 36.83 -18.68 30.14
N LEU A 563 36.13 -17.57 30.42
CA LEU A 563 36.45 -16.65 31.50
C LEU A 563 36.27 -17.31 32.88
N THR A 564 35.18 -18.05 33.08
CA THR A 564 34.91 -18.81 34.30
C THR A 564 35.97 -19.88 34.52
N ILE A 565 36.33 -20.61 33.47
CA ILE A 565 37.36 -21.65 33.51
C ILE A 565 38.72 -21.05 33.92
N ALA A 566 39.10 -19.90 33.37
CA ALA A 566 40.34 -19.21 33.73
C ALA A 566 40.38 -18.80 35.22
N LEU A 567 39.27 -18.27 35.75
CA LEU A 567 39.17 -17.89 37.17
C LEU A 567 39.23 -19.10 38.11
N LEU A 568 38.59 -20.22 37.74
CA LEU A 568 38.65 -21.47 38.51
C LEU A 568 40.07 -22.06 38.54
N MET A 569 40.81 -21.99 37.44
CA MET A 569 42.21 -22.40 37.39
C MET A 569 43.08 -21.54 38.31
N LEU A 570 42.91 -20.22 38.29
CA LEU A 570 43.62 -19.30 39.19
C LEU A 570 43.27 -19.56 40.67
N MET A 571 42.01 -19.85 40.97
CA MET A 571 41.57 -20.25 42.30
C MET A 571 42.27 -21.53 42.77
N SER A 572 42.31 -22.56 41.93
CA SER A 572 42.99 -23.83 42.23
C SER A 572 44.48 -23.65 42.52
N ILE A 573 45.16 -22.83 41.71
CA ILE A 573 46.58 -22.48 41.92
C ILE A 573 46.76 -21.76 43.26
N THR A 574 45.90 -20.78 43.57
CA THR A 574 45.98 -20.00 44.81
C THR A 574 45.76 -20.87 46.04
N ILE A 575 44.74 -21.73 46.04
CA ILE A 575 44.47 -22.69 47.12
C ILE A 575 45.64 -23.65 47.29
N SER A 576 46.20 -24.17 46.20
CA SER A 576 47.36 -25.08 46.25
C SER A 576 48.57 -24.41 46.91
N LEU A 577 48.84 -23.13 46.59
CA LEU A 577 49.89 -22.35 47.25
C LEU A 577 49.60 -22.13 48.74
N ILE A 578 48.37 -21.79 49.12
CA ILE A 578 47.95 -21.63 50.53
C ILE A 578 48.17 -22.93 51.30
N CYS A 579 47.73 -24.07 50.76
CA CYS A 579 47.89 -25.38 51.38
C CYS A 579 49.37 -25.76 51.53
N LEU A 580 50.19 -25.50 50.51
CA LEU A 580 51.63 -25.74 50.58
C LEU A 580 52.30 -24.89 51.66
N THR A 581 51.98 -23.58 51.72
CA THR A 581 52.46 -22.68 52.78
C THR A 581 52.01 -23.17 54.16
N ALA A 582 50.75 -23.56 54.32
CA ALA A 582 50.21 -24.08 55.58
C ALA A 582 50.92 -25.37 56.01
N ALA A 583 51.19 -26.29 55.08
CA ALA A 583 51.94 -27.52 55.35
C ALA A 583 53.38 -27.24 55.80
N VAL A 584 54.07 -26.28 55.16
CA VAL A 584 55.42 -25.85 55.57
C VAL A 584 55.41 -25.24 56.97
N PHE A 585 54.42 -24.40 57.28
CA PHE A 585 54.28 -23.79 58.61
C PHE A 585 53.90 -24.83 59.68
N LEU A 586 53.03 -25.79 59.37
CA LEU A 586 52.67 -26.90 60.25
C LEU A 586 53.88 -27.76 60.61
N LYS A 587 54.68 -28.15 59.61
CA LYS A 587 55.87 -28.99 59.83
C LYS A 587 56.94 -28.28 60.66
N ASN A 588 57.04 -26.95 60.54
CA ASN A 588 58.05 -26.13 61.22
C ASN A 588 57.46 -25.30 62.37
N LEU A 589 56.36 -25.76 62.98
CA LEU A 589 55.61 -25.03 64.00
C LEU A 589 56.45 -24.58 65.19
N GLU A 590 57.43 -25.39 65.59
CA GLU A 590 58.30 -25.12 66.74
C GLU A 590 59.50 -24.24 66.38
N THR A 591 59.69 -23.88 65.11
CA THR A 591 60.82 -23.05 64.69
C THR A 591 60.65 -21.58 65.11
N PRO A 592 61.76 -20.87 65.44
CA PRO A 592 61.71 -19.48 65.88
C PRO A 592 60.97 -18.54 64.91
N LEU A 593 61.18 -18.68 63.60
CA LEU A 593 60.51 -17.87 62.57
C LEU A 593 58.98 -18.03 62.58
N VAL A 594 58.47 -19.26 62.69
CA VAL A 594 57.02 -19.52 62.68
C VAL A 594 56.38 -19.00 63.97
N GLN A 595 57.03 -19.18 65.12
CA GLN A 595 56.57 -18.63 66.40
C GLN A 595 56.56 -17.09 66.40
N ALA A 596 57.63 -16.46 65.92
CA ALA A 596 57.71 -15.00 65.77
C ALA A 596 56.62 -14.45 64.83
N SER A 597 56.28 -15.21 63.78
CA SER A 597 55.20 -14.89 62.84
C SER A 597 53.79 -15.15 63.37
N GLY A 598 53.65 -15.64 64.61
CA GLY A 598 52.36 -15.88 65.27
C GLY A 598 51.93 -17.33 65.42
N GLY A 599 52.75 -18.29 65.04
CA GLY A 599 52.53 -19.71 65.26
C GLY A 599 51.14 -20.17 64.79
N LYS A 600 50.33 -20.65 65.73
CA LYS A 600 48.96 -21.15 65.47
C LYS A 600 48.02 -20.08 64.86
N LEU A 601 48.22 -18.79 65.15
CA LEU A 601 47.41 -17.71 64.56
C LEU A 601 47.71 -17.53 63.07
N SER A 602 48.96 -17.73 62.66
CA SER A 602 49.37 -17.65 61.26
C SER A 602 48.75 -18.78 60.41
N LEU A 603 48.58 -19.96 61.01
CA LEU A 603 47.84 -21.07 60.39
C LEU A 603 46.33 -20.82 60.30
N PHE A 604 45.74 -20.18 61.31
CA PHE A 604 44.33 -19.75 61.25
C PHE A 604 44.10 -18.74 60.12
N ALA A 605 45.00 -17.77 59.95
CA ALA A 605 44.95 -16.81 58.85
C ALA A 605 45.00 -17.49 57.47
N LEU A 606 45.90 -18.47 57.29
CA LEU A 606 45.97 -19.28 56.05
C LEU A 606 44.69 -20.09 55.83
N PHE A 607 44.09 -20.65 56.88
CA PHE A 607 42.81 -21.35 56.79
C PHE A 607 41.67 -20.42 56.36
N THR A 608 41.58 -19.22 56.94
CA THR A 608 40.56 -18.23 56.56
C THR A 608 40.76 -17.70 55.13
N LEU A 609 42.01 -17.56 54.66
CA LEU A 609 42.32 -17.23 53.26
C LEU A 609 41.95 -18.35 52.29
N MET A 610 42.11 -19.62 52.69
CA MET A 610 41.65 -20.76 51.90
C MET A 610 40.12 -20.75 51.75
N LEU A 611 39.38 -20.51 52.84
CA LEU A 611 37.92 -20.37 52.80
C LEU A 611 37.48 -19.16 51.96
N LEU A 612 38.22 -18.04 52.04
CA LEU A 612 37.99 -16.88 51.19
C LEU A 612 38.11 -17.24 49.70
N CYS A 613 39.16 -17.99 49.32
CA CYS A 613 39.33 -18.45 47.94
C CYS A 613 38.23 -19.43 47.50
N LEU A 614 37.79 -20.35 48.37
CA LEU A 614 36.70 -21.28 48.09
C LEU A 614 35.35 -20.56 47.90
N SER A 615 35.15 -19.40 48.53
CA SER A 615 33.94 -18.59 48.37
C SER A 615 33.71 -18.11 46.94
N CYS A 616 34.74 -18.08 46.08
CA CYS A 616 34.62 -17.75 44.66
C CYS A 616 33.59 -18.63 43.93
N CYS A 617 33.39 -19.88 44.36
CA CYS A 617 32.37 -20.78 43.80
C CYS A 617 30.94 -20.27 43.98
N LEU A 618 30.67 -19.44 45.00
CA LEU A 618 29.33 -18.89 45.25
C LEU A 618 28.89 -17.89 44.17
N TYR A 619 29.83 -17.32 43.42
CA TYR A 619 29.61 -16.30 42.40
C TYR A 619 29.39 -16.88 40.98
N ILE A 620 29.56 -18.19 40.80
CA ILE A 620 29.49 -18.90 39.51
C ILE A 620 28.19 -19.70 39.42
N GLY A 621 27.53 -19.66 38.26
CA GLY A 621 26.26 -20.36 38.02
C GLY A 621 25.03 -19.47 38.21
N LYS A 622 23.85 -20.09 38.24
CA LYS A 622 22.57 -19.36 38.31
C LYS A 622 22.41 -18.71 39.69
N PRO A 623 22.36 -17.36 39.78
CA PRO A 623 22.20 -16.69 41.06
C PRO A 623 20.80 -16.94 41.64
N SER A 624 20.71 -16.89 42.97
CA SER A 624 19.45 -16.93 43.71
C SER A 624 19.49 -15.92 44.83
N ASN A 625 18.34 -15.48 45.35
CA ASN A 625 18.28 -14.54 46.47
C ASN A 625 19.17 -14.99 47.64
N LYS A 626 19.18 -16.28 47.99
CA LYS A 626 20.01 -16.80 49.08
C LYS A 626 21.51 -16.70 48.76
N LEU A 627 21.91 -16.99 47.52
CA LEU A 627 23.31 -16.92 47.11
C LEU A 627 23.83 -15.49 47.10
N CYS A 628 23.05 -14.53 46.59
CA CYS A 628 23.42 -13.12 46.58
C CYS A 628 23.74 -12.59 47.99
N VAL A 629 22.92 -12.95 48.98
CA VAL A 629 23.13 -12.57 50.38
C VAL A 629 24.39 -13.21 50.97
N ILE A 630 24.58 -14.53 50.79
CA ILE A 630 25.67 -15.28 51.42
C ILE A 630 27.05 -14.88 50.87
N GLN A 631 27.13 -14.55 49.58
CA GLN A 631 28.37 -14.16 48.90
C GLN A 631 29.15 -13.06 49.65
N GLN A 632 28.48 -11.98 50.02
CA GLN A 632 29.10 -10.83 50.68
C GLN A 632 29.48 -11.12 52.14
N ILE A 633 28.65 -11.87 52.86
CA ILE A 633 28.88 -12.23 54.26
C ILE A 633 30.11 -13.14 54.40
N VAL A 634 30.22 -14.15 53.54
CA VAL A 634 31.36 -15.09 53.57
C VAL A 634 32.66 -14.37 53.22
N TYR A 635 32.64 -13.46 52.26
CA TYR A 635 33.80 -12.63 51.93
C TYR A 635 34.29 -11.83 53.14
N ALA A 636 33.39 -11.10 53.79
CA ALA A 636 33.71 -10.18 54.86
C ALA A 636 34.25 -10.92 56.10
N LEU A 637 33.61 -12.01 56.51
CA LEU A 637 34.04 -12.84 57.64
C LEU A 637 35.39 -13.52 57.42
N CYS A 638 35.61 -14.10 56.24
CA CYS A 638 36.87 -14.79 55.93
C CYS A 638 38.06 -13.81 55.85
N LEU A 639 37.84 -12.62 55.29
CA LEU A 639 38.88 -11.58 55.23
C LEU A 639 39.20 -11.03 56.63
N ASN A 640 38.19 -10.77 57.45
CA ASN A 640 38.35 -10.34 58.84
C ASN A 640 39.12 -11.39 59.68
N GLY A 641 38.85 -12.67 59.43
CA GLY A 641 39.60 -13.77 60.02
C GLY A 641 41.11 -13.64 59.78
N CYS A 642 41.54 -13.33 58.56
CA CYS A 642 42.94 -13.07 58.25
C CYS A 642 43.44 -11.78 58.91
N PHE A 643 42.75 -10.65 58.73
CA PHE A 643 43.20 -9.35 59.23
C PHE A 643 43.23 -9.24 60.75
N SER A 644 42.36 -9.95 61.47
CA SER A 644 42.40 -10.00 62.93
C SER A 644 43.73 -10.57 63.45
N THR A 645 44.32 -11.55 62.75
CA THR A 645 45.63 -12.10 63.10
C THR A 645 46.76 -11.12 62.81
N PHE A 646 46.67 -10.39 61.69
CA PHE A 646 47.63 -9.34 61.34
C PHE A 646 47.56 -8.20 62.34
N PHE A 647 46.35 -7.81 62.77
CA PHE A 647 46.14 -6.78 63.78
C PHE A 647 46.82 -7.11 65.10
N ILE A 648 46.61 -8.33 65.62
CA ILE A 648 47.27 -8.77 66.85
C ILE A 648 48.79 -8.73 66.72
N LYS A 649 49.32 -9.20 65.58
CA LYS A 649 50.77 -9.21 65.32
C LYS A 649 51.34 -7.81 65.15
N SER A 650 50.66 -6.93 64.42
CA SER A 650 51.02 -5.53 64.27
C SER A 650 51.08 -4.82 65.63
N LEU A 651 50.06 -5.04 66.47
CA LEU A 651 49.96 -4.41 67.78
C LEU A 651 51.01 -4.94 68.77
N GLU A 652 51.32 -6.23 68.71
CA GLU A 652 52.45 -6.84 69.43
C GLU A 652 53.78 -6.17 69.05
N ILE A 653 54.04 -5.99 67.75
CA ILE A 653 55.28 -5.37 67.26
C ILE A 653 55.37 -3.92 67.76
N THR A 654 54.34 -3.09 67.56
CA THR A 654 54.38 -1.67 67.95
C THR A 654 54.57 -1.49 69.46
N LEU A 655 53.90 -2.30 70.28
CA LEU A 655 54.03 -2.20 71.74
C LEU A 655 55.43 -2.57 72.22
N VAL A 656 56.08 -3.54 71.56
CA VAL A 656 57.45 -3.94 71.87
C VAL A 656 58.48 -2.90 71.40
N THR A 657 58.24 -2.22 70.27
CA THR A 657 59.23 -1.30 69.68
C THR A 657 59.09 0.15 70.13
N GLU A 658 57.87 0.70 70.19
CA GLU A 658 57.63 2.13 70.42
C GLU A 658 57.16 2.46 71.84
N CYS A 659 56.66 1.48 72.59
CA CYS A 659 56.06 1.70 73.91
C CYS A 659 56.55 0.74 75.01
N PRO A 660 57.88 0.57 75.20
CA PRO A 660 58.44 -0.41 76.14
C PRO A 660 58.04 -0.16 77.61
N HIS A 661 57.71 1.08 77.99
CA HIS A 661 57.31 1.43 79.36
C HIS A 661 55.79 1.30 79.64
N CYS A 662 54.92 1.41 78.62
CA CYS A 662 53.47 1.52 78.82
C CYS A 662 52.72 0.17 78.74
N ALA A 663 53.43 -0.94 78.59
CA ALA A 663 52.85 -2.20 78.09
C ALA A 663 53.03 -3.50 78.89
N PRO A 664 53.71 -3.62 80.06
CA PRO A 664 53.96 -4.97 80.62
C PRO A 664 52.68 -5.72 81.01
N ILE A 665 51.63 -5.02 81.46
CA ILE A 665 50.36 -5.65 81.84
C ILE A 665 49.52 -6.01 80.60
N PHE A 666 49.31 -5.07 79.68
CA PHE A 666 48.45 -5.28 78.50
C PHE A 666 49.08 -6.25 77.49
N LEU A 667 50.39 -6.14 77.23
CA LEU A 667 51.13 -7.05 76.34
C LEU A 667 51.17 -8.48 76.91
N SER A 668 51.51 -8.64 78.20
CA SER A 668 51.62 -9.97 78.82
C SER A 668 50.26 -10.63 79.06
N TRP A 669 49.24 -9.87 79.50
CA TRP A 669 47.94 -10.43 79.91
C TRP A 669 46.97 -10.64 78.74
N VAL A 670 46.93 -9.73 77.76
CA VAL A 670 45.96 -9.76 76.65
C VAL A 670 46.58 -10.34 75.37
N ILE A 671 47.76 -9.87 74.96
CA ILE A 671 48.34 -10.22 73.64
C ILE A 671 49.13 -11.54 73.69
N GLN A 672 49.92 -11.75 74.74
CA GLN A 672 50.76 -12.96 74.88
C GLN A 672 50.00 -14.14 75.53
N ARG A 673 49.18 -13.90 76.57
CA ARG A 673 48.43 -14.98 77.25
C ARG A 673 47.07 -15.31 76.63
N ARG A 674 46.40 -14.35 75.97
CA ARG A 674 45.02 -14.54 75.46
C ARG A 674 44.77 -13.97 74.04
N PRO A 675 45.64 -14.22 73.03
CA PRO A 675 45.47 -13.65 71.68
C PRO A 675 44.18 -14.09 70.99
N TRP A 676 43.69 -15.31 71.27
CA TRP A 676 42.44 -15.82 70.69
C TRP A 676 41.19 -15.04 71.12
N LEU A 677 41.19 -14.40 72.30
CA LEU A 677 40.07 -13.55 72.71
C LEU A 677 39.96 -12.30 71.83
N LEU A 678 41.09 -11.73 71.40
CA LEU A 678 41.10 -10.60 70.48
C LEU A 678 40.60 -11.00 69.09
N VAL A 679 41.01 -12.17 68.57
CA VAL A 679 40.49 -12.73 67.30
C VAL A 679 38.97 -12.89 67.38
N VAL A 680 38.47 -13.51 68.45
CA VAL A 680 37.03 -13.71 68.66
C VAL A 680 36.29 -12.37 68.76
N SER A 681 36.88 -11.37 69.43
CA SER A 681 36.29 -10.03 69.51
C SER A 681 36.16 -9.35 68.14
N CYS A 682 37.20 -9.43 67.29
CA CYS A 682 37.14 -8.89 65.93
C CYS A 682 36.10 -9.63 65.08
N LEU A 683 36.01 -10.96 65.20
CA LEU A 683 35.02 -11.76 64.48
C LEU A 683 33.59 -11.46 64.95
N LEU A 684 33.35 -11.32 66.26
CA LEU A 684 32.04 -10.96 66.79
C LEU A 684 31.59 -9.57 66.32
N THR A 685 32.53 -8.62 66.27
CA THR A 685 32.26 -7.26 65.77
C THR A 685 31.86 -7.30 64.29
N GLU A 686 32.57 -8.09 63.48
CA GLU A 686 32.20 -8.29 62.07
C GLU A 686 30.86 -9.02 61.91
N CYS A 687 30.57 -10.02 62.74
CA CYS A 687 29.26 -10.68 62.76
C CYS A 687 28.12 -9.70 63.07
N LEU A 688 28.33 -8.72 63.95
CA LEU A 688 27.36 -7.66 64.21
C LEU A 688 27.13 -6.79 62.96
N PHE A 689 28.19 -6.43 62.24
CA PHE A 689 28.06 -5.70 60.98
C PHE A 689 27.36 -6.52 59.89
N CYS A 690 27.64 -7.83 59.78
CA CYS A 690 26.91 -8.73 58.88
C CYS A 690 25.43 -8.85 59.27
N PHE A 691 25.10 -8.86 60.57
CA PHE A 691 23.71 -8.86 61.05
C PHE A 691 22.99 -7.55 60.69
N CYS A 692 23.66 -6.41 60.85
CA CYS A 692 23.14 -5.11 60.38
C CYS A 692 22.89 -5.12 58.86
N TYR A 693 23.79 -5.73 58.07
CA TYR A 693 23.62 -5.87 56.62
C TYR A 693 22.38 -6.69 56.24
N LEU A 694 22.12 -7.80 56.93
CA LEU A 694 20.91 -8.61 56.73
C LEU A 694 19.61 -7.84 57.00
N HIS A 695 19.63 -6.88 57.94
CA HIS A 695 18.45 -6.12 58.34
C HIS A 695 18.23 -4.82 57.54
N LEU A 696 19.31 -4.14 57.15
CA LEU A 696 19.24 -2.84 56.45
C LEU A 696 19.00 -2.97 54.94
N GLY A 697 19.00 -4.19 54.39
CA GLY A 697 18.74 -4.49 52.99
C GLY A 697 19.93 -5.18 52.32
N PRO A 698 19.94 -6.53 52.27
CA PRO A 698 21.03 -7.29 51.66
C PRO A 698 20.88 -7.38 50.13
N ASP A 699 21.87 -8.00 49.47
CA ASP A 699 21.85 -8.14 48.02
C ASP A 699 20.75 -9.14 47.56
N TYR A 700 19.99 -8.76 46.53
CA TYR A 700 18.88 -9.56 45.98
C TYR A 700 19.08 -9.88 44.49
N LEU A 701 18.36 -10.87 43.98
CA LEU A 701 18.36 -11.23 42.57
C LEU A 701 17.51 -10.23 41.76
N LEU A 702 18.15 -9.55 40.81
CA LEU A 702 17.49 -8.69 39.82
C LEU A 702 17.44 -9.38 38.46
N CYS A 703 16.24 -9.46 37.88
CA CYS A 703 16.01 -9.87 36.49
C CYS A 703 15.98 -8.63 35.60
N ASP A 704 17.06 -8.35 34.89
CA ASP A 704 17.18 -7.17 34.02
C ASP A 704 16.82 -7.53 32.57
N TYR A 705 15.64 -7.04 32.13
CA TYR A 705 15.11 -7.18 30.76
C TYR A 705 15.54 -6.03 29.82
N LYS A 706 16.26 -5.03 30.31
CA LYS A 706 16.61 -3.82 29.53
C LYS A 706 18.02 -3.89 28.95
N SER A 707 18.95 -4.53 29.66
CA SER A 707 20.36 -4.57 29.26
C SER A 707 20.63 -5.44 28.03
N LEU A 708 19.82 -6.47 27.77
CA LEU A 708 19.97 -7.35 26.61
C LEU A 708 18.63 -7.48 25.85
N PRO A 709 18.62 -7.39 24.50
CA PRO A 709 17.38 -7.39 23.72
C PRO A 709 16.70 -8.77 23.68
N THR A 710 17.48 -9.85 23.63
CA THR A 710 17.00 -11.22 23.44
C THR A 710 17.05 -12.07 24.71
N GLU A 711 17.77 -11.60 25.72
CA GLU A 711 18.09 -12.35 26.94
C GLU A 711 17.63 -11.57 28.17
N VAL A 712 17.37 -12.28 29.27
CA VAL A 712 17.19 -11.70 30.60
C VAL A 712 18.49 -11.87 31.39
N LEU A 713 19.05 -10.76 31.85
CA LEU A 713 20.29 -10.77 32.61
C LEU A 713 19.96 -10.98 34.11
N LEU A 714 20.47 -12.06 34.70
CA LEU A 714 20.29 -12.39 36.11
C LEU A 714 21.53 -11.94 36.90
N VAL A 715 21.39 -10.92 37.76
CA VAL A 715 22.51 -10.35 38.54
C VAL A 715 22.10 -10.12 40.00
N CYS A 716 23.05 -10.28 40.93
CA CYS A 716 22.87 -9.82 42.31
C CYS A 716 23.02 -8.30 42.37
N ASN A 717 21.98 -7.61 42.83
CA ASN A 717 22.00 -6.17 42.98
C ASN A 717 22.02 -5.78 44.47
N THR A 718 22.73 -4.69 44.77
CA THR A 718 22.88 -4.18 46.13
C THR A 718 21.68 -3.32 46.49
N GLU A 719 20.90 -3.73 47.49
CA GLU A 719 19.74 -2.97 47.97
C GLU A 719 20.16 -1.73 48.75
N SER A 720 21.01 -1.91 49.77
CA SER A 720 21.52 -0.82 50.61
C SER A 720 23.04 -0.66 50.45
N TRP A 721 23.46 0.33 49.65
CA TRP A 721 24.88 0.70 49.51
C TRP A 721 25.50 1.12 50.84
N PHE A 722 24.71 1.74 51.73
CA PHE A 722 25.15 2.10 53.06
C PHE A 722 25.52 0.86 53.90
N ALA A 723 24.64 -0.14 53.93
CA ALA A 723 24.87 -1.37 54.68
C ALA A 723 26.05 -2.17 54.13
N PHE A 724 26.17 -2.25 52.79
CA PHE A 724 27.31 -2.83 52.11
C PHE A 724 28.63 -2.13 52.50
N ALA A 725 28.67 -0.80 52.42
CA ALA A 725 29.84 -0.03 52.77
C ALA A 725 30.22 -0.19 54.24
N LEU A 726 29.24 -0.17 55.15
CA LEU A 726 29.46 -0.29 56.59
C LEU A 726 30.16 -1.62 56.95
N MET A 727 29.72 -2.74 56.37
CA MET A 727 30.31 -4.05 56.59
C MET A 727 31.76 -4.12 56.08
N HIS A 728 32.01 -3.71 54.83
CA HIS A 728 33.36 -3.76 54.26
C HIS A 728 34.32 -2.73 54.89
N SER A 729 33.79 -1.61 55.40
CA SER A 729 34.60 -0.56 56.03
C SER A 729 35.29 -1.03 57.31
N TYR A 730 34.70 -1.96 58.07
CA TYR A 730 35.35 -2.50 59.27
C TYR A 730 36.66 -3.22 58.95
N ASN A 731 36.68 -4.07 57.91
CA ASN A 731 37.90 -4.70 57.41
C ASN A 731 38.93 -3.66 56.93
N GLY A 732 38.47 -2.60 56.25
CA GLY A 732 39.31 -1.49 55.84
C GLY A 732 39.92 -0.73 57.02
N CYS A 733 39.14 -0.45 58.06
CA CYS A 733 39.60 0.18 59.30
C CYS A 733 40.61 -0.71 60.03
N LEU A 734 40.33 -2.02 60.15
CA LEU A 734 41.23 -2.97 60.78
C LEU A 734 42.58 -3.02 60.03
N ALA A 735 42.54 -3.11 58.69
CA ALA A 735 43.72 -3.03 57.84
C ALA A 735 44.47 -1.70 58.01
N PHE A 736 43.76 -0.57 58.11
CA PHE A 736 44.37 0.74 58.29
C PHE A 736 45.11 0.84 59.63
N VAL A 737 44.52 0.34 60.72
CA VAL A 737 45.17 0.27 62.03
C VAL A 737 46.40 -0.64 61.97
N CYS A 738 46.32 -1.80 61.29
CA CYS A 738 47.48 -2.66 61.05
C CYS A 738 48.62 -1.91 60.36
N PHE A 739 48.30 -1.10 59.34
CA PHE A 739 49.27 -0.30 58.61
C PHE A 739 49.93 0.76 59.49
N LEU A 740 49.15 1.51 60.28
CA LEU A 740 49.69 2.52 61.21
C LEU A 740 50.65 1.89 62.22
N CYS A 741 50.29 0.72 62.76
CA CYS A 741 51.12 -0.02 63.69
C CYS A 741 52.45 -0.47 63.08
N THR A 742 52.50 -0.88 61.81
CA THR A 742 53.70 -1.48 61.20
C THR A 742 54.52 -0.55 60.34
N PHE A 743 53.95 0.55 59.82
CA PHE A 743 54.67 1.49 58.95
C PHE A 743 55.75 2.29 59.68
N MET A 744 55.53 2.60 60.96
CA MET A 744 56.46 3.40 61.77
C MET A 744 57.64 2.60 62.34
N VAL A 745 57.61 1.27 62.23
CA VAL A 745 58.59 0.38 62.88
C VAL A 745 59.90 0.33 62.09
N GLN A 746 60.96 0.94 62.63
CA GLN A 746 62.32 0.86 62.09
C GLN A 746 63.11 -0.28 62.76
N THR A 747 63.66 -1.20 61.97
CA THR A 747 64.50 -2.32 62.45
C THR A 747 65.93 -2.18 61.93
N SER A 748 66.93 -2.47 62.78
CA SER A 748 68.35 -2.52 62.39
C SER A 748 68.59 -3.43 61.17
N GLY A 749 69.48 -3.01 60.25
CA GLY A 749 69.76 -3.68 58.98
C GLY A 749 70.32 -5.12 59.09
N LYS A 750 70.62 -5.61 60.30
CA LYS A 750 71.06 -6.99 60.56
C LYS A 750 69.93 -7.96 60.95
N LYS A 751 68.67 -7.50 61.15
CA LYS A 751 67.53 -8.32 61.59
C LYS A 751 66.39 -8.37 60.56
N TYR A 752 65.58 -9.44 60.58
CA TYR A 752 64.45 -9.57 59.67
C TYR A 752 63.25 -8.73 60.10
N ASN A 753 62.75 -7.88 59.21
CA ASN A 753 61.63 -6.97 59.48
C ASN A 753 60.28 -7.63 59.16
N ILE A 754 59.67 -8.26 60.17
CA ILE A 754 58.32 -8.85 60.07
C ILE A 754 57.26 -7.77 59.79
N ALA A 755 57.41 -6.58 60.37
CA ALA A 755 56.46 -5.46 60.23
C ALA A 755 56.34 -5.02 58.76
N ARG A 756 57.46 -4.94 58.05
CA ARG A 756 57.51 -4.57 56.63
C ARG A 756 56.73 -5.52 55.73
N GLY A 757 56.74 -6.83 56.04
CA GLY A 757 55.92 -7.81 55.32
C GLY A 757 54.42 -7.58 55.51
N ILE A 758 53.98 -7.23 56.72
CA ILE A 758 52.57 -6.89 57.00
C ILE A 758 52.20 -5.58 56.28
N THR A 759 53.06 -4.56 56.35
CA THR A 759 52.87 -3.28 55.66
C THR A 759 52.66 -3.47 54.16
N PHE A 760 53.49 -4.29 53.49
CA PHE A 760 53.31 -4.57 52.07
C PHE A 760 52.01 -5.33 51.76
N ALA A 761 51.64 -6.33 52.57
CA ALA A 761 50.39 -7.06 52.38
C ALA A 761 49.16 -6.16 52.48
N ILE A 762 49.14 -5.26 53.47
CA ILE A 762 48.06 -4.30 53.69
C ILE A 762 48.03 -3.22 52.60
N LEU A 763 49.18 -2.71 52.15
CA LEU A 763 49.25 -1.77 51.02
C LEU A 763 48.73 -2.41 49.73
N THR A 764 49.10 -3.65 49.44
CA THR A 764 48.57 -4.39 48.29
C THR A 764 47.05 -4.54 48.38
N TYR A 765 46.50 -4.83 49.57
CA TYR A 765 45.05 -4.86 49.79
C TYR A 765 44.39 -3.50 49.48
N PHE A 766 44.92 -2.38 49.98
CA PHE A 766 44.33 -1.06 49.72
C PHE A 766 44.33 -0.68 48.23
N ILE A 767 45.40 -1.00 47.51
CA ILE A 767 45.47 -0.78 46.06
C ILE A 767 44.37 -1.57 45.35
N ILE A 768 44.23 -2.86 45.69
CA ILE A 768 43.20 -3.73 45.11
C ILE A 768 41.79 -3.24 45.46
N LEU A 769 41.56 -2.80 46.70
CA LEU A 769 40.28 -2.30 47.18
C LEU A 769 39.81 -1.06 46.40
N ILE A 770 40.72 -0.12 46.08
CA ILE A 770 40.40 1.08 45.30
C ILE A 770 39.93 0.70 43.89
N PHE A 771 40.66 -0.20 43.21
CA PHE A 771 40.27 -0.67 41.87
C PHE A 771 38.94 -1.45 41.92
N PHE A 772 38.74 -2.27 42.93
CA PHE A 772 37.50 -3.02 43.12
C PHE A 772 36.30 -2.08 43.23
N ILE A 773 36.34 -1.07 44.11
CA ILE A 773 35.23 -0.13 44.31
C ILE A 773 34.89 0.61 43.00
N ALA A 774 35.90 1.09 42.28
CA ALA A 774 35.70 1.81 41.02
C ALA A 774 35.04 0.94 39.93
N ILE A 775 35.48 -0.30 39.79
CA ILE A 775 34.96 -1.23 38.77
C ILE A 775 33.58 -1.77 39.17
N PHE A 776 33.38 -2.12 40.44
CA PHE A 776 32.13 -2.67 40.95
C PHE A 776 30.96 -1.67 40.88
N ALA A 777 31.22 -0.36 41.05
CA ALA A 777 30.21 0.68 40.96
C ALA A 777 29.78 1.01 39.51
N THR A 778 30.61 0.70 38.52
CA THR A 778 30.40 1.11 37.11
C THR A 778 29.82 0.00 36.23
N LEU A 779 30.16 -1.26 36.50
CA LEU A 779 29.72 -2.40 35.69
C LEU A 779 28.36 -2.94 36.12
N LYS A 780 27.44 -3.11 35.15
CA LYS A 780 26.09 -3.68 35.35
C LYS A 780 25.87 -5.06 34.71
N THR A 781 26.89 -5.61 34.06
CA THR A 781 26.83 -6.90 33.35
C THR A 781 27.37 -8.05 34.19
N VAL A 782 27.46 -9.26 33.60
CA VAL A 782 28.10 -10.46 34.19
C VAL A 782 29.53 -10.18 34.72
N LEU A 783 30.20 -9.14 34.20
CA LEU A 783 31.53 -8.73 34.66
C LEU A 783 31.57 -8.31 36.14
N ARG A 784 30.44 -7.90 36.74
CA ARG A 784 30.40 -7.52 38.16
C ARG A 784 30.81 -8.67 39.09
N SER A 785 30.32 -9.88 38.84
CA SER A 785 30.71 -11.10 39.57
C SER A 785 32.17 -11.49 39.29
N VAL A 786 32.62 -11.32 38.05
CA VAL A 786 34.02 -11.56 37.64
C VAL A 786 34.98 -10.66 38.41
N THR A 787 34.66 -9.37 38.56
CA THR A 787 35.46 -8.42 39.33
C THR A 787 35.57 -8.84 40.80
N GLN A 788 34.51 -9.35 41.41
CA GLN A 788 34.54 -9.84 42.80
C GLN A 788 35.45 -11.06 42.96
N ILE A 789 35.31 -12.07 42.09
CA ILE A 789 36.18 -13.26 42.09
C ILE A 789 37.65 -12.84 41.88
N GLY A 790 37.91 -11.97 40.90
CA GLY A 790 39.26 -11.47 40.62
C GLY A 790 39.88 -10.74 41.80
N THR A 791 39.08 -9.94 42.52
CA THR A 791 39.51 -9.22 43.73
C THR A 791 39.91 -10.18 44.84
N ILE A 792 39.07 -11.18 45.12
CA ILE A 792 39.36 -12.22 46.13
C ILE A 792 40.68 -12.93 45.86
N LEU A 793 40.88 -13.39 44.61
CA LEU A 793 42.06 -14.14 44.23
C LEU A 793 43.31 -13.25 44.26
N THR A 794 43.21 -12.02 43.76
CA THR A 794 44.35 -11.09 43.75
C THR A 794 44.75 -10.66 45.16
N THR A 795 43.78 -10.42 46.06
CA THR A 795 44.06 -10.11 47.47
C THR A 795 44.75 -11.30 48.15
N SER A 796 44.26 -12.52 47.94
CA SER A 796 44.84 -13.73 48.55
C SER A 796 46.26 -14.00 48.04
N LEU A 797 46.49 -13.89 46.73
CA LEU A 797 47.82 -13.99 46.12
C LEU A 797 48.76 -12.88 46.58
N GLY A 798 48.26 -11.65 46.71
CA GLY A 798 49.01 -10.51 47.22
C GLY A 798 49.50 -10.73 48.65
N ILE A 799 48.64 -11.21 49.54
CA ILE A 799 48.99 -11.54 50.93
C ILE A 799 50.00 -12.70 50.97
N LEU A 800 49.79 -13.75 50.18
CA LEU A 800 50.74 -14.86 50.09
C LEU A 800 52.12 -14.38 49.62
N GLY A 801 52.16 -13.64 48.52
CA GLY A 801 53.40 -13.19 47.89
C GLY A 801 54.21 -12.23 48.76
N THR A 802 53.55 -11.30 49.43
CA THR A 802 54.22 -10.26 50.22
C THR A 802 54.55 -10.69 51.64
N TYR A 803 53.71 -11.49 52.29
CA TYR A 803 53.88 -11.86 53.70
C TYR A 803 54.39 -13.28 53.92
N TYR A 804 53.88 -14.28 53.19
CA TYR A 804 54.16 -15.70 53.47
C TYR A 804 55.32 -16.27 52.67
N ILE A 805 55.41 -15.98 51.37
CA ILE A 805 56.48 -16.50 50.49
C ILE A 805 57.88 -16.15 51.01
N PRO A 806 58.19 -14.91 51.45
CA PRO A 806 59.51 -14.59 51.99
C PRO A 806 59.87 -15.44 53.22
N LYS A 807 58.88 -15.84 54.03
CA LYS A 807 59.11 -16.71 55.19
C LYS A 807 59.33 -18.16 54.78
N CYS A 808 58.55 -18.68 53.83
CA CYS A 808 58.79 -20.00 53.26
C CYS A 808 60.20 -20.08 52.63
N TYR A 809 60.66 -19.02 51.97
CA TYR A 809 62.02 -18.93 51.42
C TYR A 809 63.08 -19.09 52.53
N ILE A 810 62.94 -18.40 53.66
CA ILE A 810 63.87 -18.53 54.79
C ILE A 810 63.83 -19.95 55.37
N ILE A 811 62.65 -20.53 55.59
CA ILE A 811 62.49 -21.88 56.16
C ILE A 811 63.14 -22.95 55.27
N LEU A 812 62.96 -22.87 53.95
CA LEU A 812 63.35 -23.93 53.02
C LEU A 812 64.76 -23.75 52.44
N LEU A 813 65.19 -22.52 52.17
CA LEU A 813 66.41 -22.22 51.40
C LEU A 813 67.50 -21.53 52.24
N LYS A 814 67.17 -20.97 53.41
CA LYS A 814 68.11 -20.32 54.32
C LYS A 814 67.85 -20.68 55.79
N PRO A 815 67.88 -21.98 56.15
CA PRO A 815 67.60 -22.43 57.51
C PRO A 815 68.58 -21.85 58.55
N ASP A 816 69.80 -21.47 58.13
CA ASP A 816 70.82 -20.86 58.99
C ASP A 816 70.40 -19.50 59.58
N LEU A 817 69.44 -18.82 58.97
CA LEU A 817 68.86 -17.56 59.45
C LEU A 817 67.65 -17.79 60.37
N ASN A 818 67.23 -19.03 60.60
CA ASN A 818 66.07 -19.38 61.43
C ASN A 818 66.40 -19.47 62.94
N THR A 819 67.02 -18.43 63.49
CA THR A 819 67.45 -18.36 64.90
C THR A 819 66.67 -17.30 65.67
N VAL A 820 66.59 -17.45 67.00
CA VAL A 820 65.84 -16.51 67.87
C VAL A 820 66.39 -15.08 67.77
N ASP A 821 67.72 -14.91 67.71
CA ASP A 821 68.40 -13.60 67.67
C ASP A 821 68.14 -12.81 66.37
N TYR A 822 67.87 -13.53 65.28
CA TYR A 822 67.56 -12.92 63.98
C TYR A 822 66.16 -12.28 63.95
N PHE A 823 65.26 -12.70 64.86
CA PHE A 823 63.87 -12.26 64.94
C PHE A 823 63.48 -11.53 66.24
N GLN A 824 64.19 -11.72 67.36
CA GLN A 824 63.91 -11.02 68.64
C GLN A 824 64.69 -9.70 68.77
N ASN A 825 64.01 -8.67 69.27
CA ASN A 825 64.65 -7.48 69.84
C ASN A 825 64.86 -7.73 71.34
N SER A 826 65.97 -8.38 71.69
CA SER A 826 66.38 -8.53 73.09
C SER A 826 66.82 -7.18 73.66
N ILE A 827 66.12 -6.74 74.70
CA ILE A 827 66.52 -5.67 75.62
C ILE A 827 67.65 -6.23 76.48
N LYS A 828 68.91 -5.93 76.17
CA LYS A 828 70.04 -5.99 77.11
C LYS A 828 71.31 -5.49 76.41
N GLU A 829 71.77 -4.31 76.82
CA GLU A 829 73.17 -4.08 77.16
C GLU A 829 73.23 -2.94 78.19
N GLU A 830 73.88 -3.25 79.31
CA GLU A 830 74.19 -2.41 80.47
C GLU A 830 75.33 -1.41 80.15
N PRO A 831 75.59 -0.40 81.00
CA PRO A 831 76.43 0.75 80.67
C PRO A 831 77.92 0.43 80.75
N GLU A 832 78.71 0.92 79.79
CA GLU A 832 80.15 1.11 79.98
C GLU A 832 80.42 2.59 80.33
N GLU A 833 81.07 2.77 81.48
CA GLU A 833 81.59 4.01 82.06
C GLU A 833 82.71 4.64 81.21
N ASP A 834 82.87 5.95 81.37
CA ASP A 834 83.91 6.77 80.76
C ASP A 834 85.35 6.47 81.24
N SER A 835 86.30 6.71 80.32
CA SER A 835 87.69 7.22 80.49
C SER A 835 88.90 6.28 80.70
N ILE A 836 89.83 6.39 79.74
CA ILE A 836 91.30 6.10 79.70
C ILE A 836 91.78 4.72 80.15
#